data_AF-A0A7Y4WLD9-F1
#
_entry.id   AF-A0A7Y4WLD9-F1
#
_cell.length_a   1.000
_cell.length_b   1.000
_cell.length_c   1.000
_cell.angle_alpha   90.00
_cell.angle_beta   90.00
_cell.angle_gamma   90.00
#
_symmetry.space_group_name_H-M   'P 1'
#
loop_
_entity.id
_entity.type
_entity.pdbx_description
1 polymer ?
#
loop_
_entity_poly.entity_id
_entity_poly.type
_entity_poly.pdbx_seq_one_letter_code
_entity_poly.pdbx_strand_id
1 'polypeptide(L)'
;MKVRIIALIIFCTKFLSAQFADYVNPFIGTDGHGHTFPGPCYPFGMVQLSPDTRLEGWDGCSGYHYSDSLIYGFSHTHLSGTGVGDYCDILIMPGSKKLTKLDLESSYFPSRFQKRNESASPGLYQVFLDDPKIKVKLTTTLRTGLHEYSFNDSTFSWVVIDLKHRDKILHAGFDEKNRIQISGHRTSSSWAKEQNVFFSLKFSQNVSQYIYSNDSLRLFCIFKNLPSNKLSIQCAISSVDIQGAKNNLNAEWMNFRFESTYKNCLYQWNKMLSRIQIKDTNTYLKKLKTIFYTSLYHTLIHPSLYQDADQRYRGMDYKIHLGSKKTPRYTVFSLWDTYRAAHPLYQLIYPEFNYCFAKTFLEQYKECGRLPVWELSNYETYCMIGNHSIPVLANVFLSQTKKFYLDASEVISAMEGTFEKNYSNIKEFKQGYIAMENGAESVSKTIENALDYYAYNLIKKSKNQEHKYYQNLYNPETGFFQPKQNCSFTKIFDPYEVNFNYTEANAWQYLFGAHHDINGMIDCFHRDKVHDKTKVKNIAPHPLERKLDSLFRTSSRMTGREQADITGLLGQYAHGNEPSHHDAYLYNYCNRNDKTQMYVTRIMNNFYTDKADGLCGNEDCGQMSAWYVFSAMGFYPVNPVTSKFQSGFPLFNTVEIRIPGQKKIKIERNNYKRKFFVSRLSINDDDIHSEFSIHSGDQIKFYYDSKNYLQLDPPVATTTDKYIPVPYKLGGDEVFDDSTFLELKGFSPSGIEYSIDSAFKTKYNYKIPIAIKNEGSYYFRYKQNQEENNLNQMQKVVFTKKPVGFFHHTETAYDPQYAAGGGNALFDGLKGSMDFRDGRWQGFRGKDVIVQIKITNPEKINGIKVRCLQDQNSWIILPELIKVFVSNDGYNYSREDLITHNIPKNTNESVDHVFTTEKVKGSKFIELKILNSGTLPDWHISSGKNSWIFIDEIIIY
;
A
#
# COMPACT_ATOMS: atom_id res chain seq x y z
N MET A 1 26.53 55.12 -27.13
CA MET A 1 26.41 54.53 -25.79
C MET A 1 25.24 55.19 -25.04
N LYS A 2 23.97 54.88 -25.36
CA LYS A 2 22.77 55.42 -24.64
C LYS A 2 21.42 54.76 -25.00
N VAL A 3 21.39 53.54 -25.55
CA VAL A 3 20.13 52.87 -25.97
C VAL A 3 19.96 51.43 -25.43
N ARG A 4 20.87 50.91 -24.59
CA ARG A 4 20.78 49.52 -24.07
C ARG A 4 20.29 49.36 -22.62
N ILE A 5 19.91 50.44 -21.93
CA ILE A 5 19.54 50.39 -20.50
C ILE A 5 18.01 50.40 -20.25
N ILE A 6 17.18 50.63 -21.27
CA ILE A 6 15.73 50.76 -21.08
C ILE A 6 14.96 49.43 -21.29
N ALA A 7 15.62 48.39 -21.84
CA ALA A 7 14.98 47.08 -22.05
C ALA A 7 15.00 46.13 -20.83
N LEU A 8 15.69 46.48 -19.73
CA LEU A 8 15.80 45.61 -18.54
C LEU A 8 14.87 46.01 -17.37
N ILE A 9 14.08 47.08 -17.50
CA ILE A 9 13.25 47.63 -16.41
C ILE A 9 11.73 47.44 -16.65
N ILE A 10 11.32 46.88 -17.81
CA ILE A 10 9.90 46.61 -18.14
C ILE A 10 9.54 45.12 -17.98
N PHE A 11 9.97 44.49 -16.89
CA PHE A 11 9.45 43.17 -16.45
C PHE A 11 9.02 43.14 -14.97
N CYS A 12 8.83 44.32 -14.37
CA CYS A 12 8.40 44.47 -12.97
C CYS A 12 7.04 45.15 -12.79
N THR A 13 6.17 45.09 -13.80
CA THR A 13 4.76 45.48 -13.67
C THR A 13 3.87 44.25 -13.56
N LYS A 14 3.53 43.95 -12.30
CA LYS A 14 2.27 43.33 -11.84
C LYS A 14 1.65 42.24 -12.74
N PHE A 15 2.00 41.00 -12.46
CA PHE A 15 0.95 40.02 -12.23
C PHE A 15 0.79 39.87 -10.72
N LEU A 16 -0.20 40.57 -10.13
CA LEU A 16 -0.94 39.96 -9.02
C LEU A 16 -1.71 38.78 -9.64
N SER A 17 -0.99 37.73 -10.04
CA SER A 17 -1.59 36.42 -10.27
C SER A 17 -2.00 35.91 -8.90
N ALA A 18 -3.18 35.30 -8.80
CA ALA A 18 -3.55 34.57 -7.60
C ALA A 18 -2.39 33.63 -7.21
N GLN A 19 -1.87 33.76 -6.00
CA GLN A 19 -0.84 32.88 -5.47
C GLN A 19 -1.54 31.64 -4.92
N PHE A 20 -1.77 30.64 -5.77
CA PHE A 20 -2.41 29.38 -5.41
C PHE A 20 -1.70 28.68 -4.25
N ALA A 21 -0.38 28.86 -4.14
CA ALA A 21 0.43 28.37 -3.03
C ALA A 21 0.05 28.98 -1.67
N ASP A 22 -0.58 30.16 -1.62
CA ASP A 22 -1.00 30.80 -0.35
C ASP A 22 -2.14 30.04 0.35
N TYR A 23 -2.85 29.18 -0.39
CA TYR A 23 -3.88 28.33 0.19
C TYR A 23 -3.30 27.07 0.83
N VAL A 24 -2.08 26.67 0.48
CA VAL A 24 -1.49 25.41 0.92
C VAL A 24 -1.08 25.50 2.40
N ASN A 25 -1.45 24.49 3.18
CA ASN A 25 -1.01 24.31 4.55
C ASN A 25 -0.27 22.97 4.69
N PRO A 26 1.08 22.94 4.65
CA PRO A 26 1.85 21.70 4.78
C PRO A 26 1.69 20.94 6.10
N PHE A 27 1.00 21.51 7.10
CA PHE A 27 0.70 20.79 8.34
C PHE A 27 -0.49 19.83 8.23
N ILE A 28 -1.35 19.95 7.21
CA ILE A 28 -2.47 19.02 7.03
C ILE A 28 -1.93 17.62 6.77
N GLY A 29 -2.36 16.63 7.56
CA GLY A 29 -1.88 15.26 7.51
C GLY A 29 -0.65 14.99 8.39
N THR A 30 -0.14 15.99 9.12
CA THR A 30 1.01 15.79 10.02
C THR A 30 0.61 15.35 11.44
N ASP A 31 -0.68 15.28 11.74
CA ASP A 31 -1.23 14.75 13.00
C ASP A 31 -2.20 13.60 12.69
N GLY A 32 -2.58 12.86 13.73
CA GLY A 32 -3.38 11.64 13.54
C GLY A 32 -2.63 10.65 12.66
N HIS A 33 -3.27 10.17 11.59
CA HIS A 33 -2.76 9.05 10.78
C HIS A 33 -2.41 9.46 9.34
N GLY A 34 -2.22 10.76 9.06
CA GLY A 34 -1.91 11.22 7.70
C GLY A 34 -0.47 10.97 7.25
N HIS A 35 0.48 10.96 8.19
CA HIS A 35 1.91 10.74 8.00
C HIS A 35 2.56 11.64 6.93
N THR A 36 2.11 12.89 6.79
CA THR A 36 2.80 13.87 5.93
C THR A 36 3.93 14.56 6.71
N PHE A 37 4.70 15.43 6.05
CA PHE A 37 5.76 16.23 6.68
C PHE A 37 5.65 17.71 6.25
N PRO A 38 6.04 18.68 7.12
CA PRO A 38 5.86 20.10 6.83
C PRO A 38 7.05 20.76 6.11
N GLY A 39 8.15 20.03 5.93
CA GLY A 39 9.38 20.53 5.32
C GLY A 39 9.25 20.94 3.85
N PRO A 40 10.06 21.90 3.37
CA PRO A 40 10.10 22.29 1.97
C PRO A 40 10.59 21.16 1.05
N CYS A 41 9.88 21.02 -0.07
CA CYS A 41 10.30 20.24 -1.23
C CYS A 41 10.03 21.05 -2.51
N TYR A 42 10.65 20.62 -3.61
CA TYR A 42 10.27 21.06 -4.95
C TYR A 42 9.17 20.12 -5.48
N PRO A 43 8.28 20.54 -6.40
CA PRO A 43 7.36 19.60 -7.05
C PRO A 43 8.15 18.45 -7.71
N PHE A 44 7.86 17.21 -7.29
CA PHE A 44 8.55 15.97 -7.67
C PHE A 44 10.08 16.02 -7.46
N GLY A 45 10.54 16.79 -6.47
CA GLY A 45 11.96 16.97 -6.16
C GLY A 45 12.60 15.74 -5.51
N MET A 46 13.93 15.65 -5.62
CA MET A 46 14.78 14.64 -4.97
C MET A 46 14.95 14.93 -3.47
N VAL A 47 15.01 16.21 -3.08
CA VAL A 47 15.17 16.63 -1.69
C VAL A 47 13.83 16.99 -1.04
N GLN A 48 13.56 16.39 0.11
CA GLN A 48 12.49 16.74 1.03
C GLN A 48 13.16 17.17 2.34
N LEU A 49 13.43 18.46 2.52
CA LEU A 49 14.20 18.95 3.67
C LEU A 49 13.25 19.26 4.82
N SER A 50 13.12 18.38 5.81
CA SER A 50 12.08 18.45 6.85
C SER A 50 12.65 18.25 8.27
N PRO A 51 11.99 18.80 9.32
CA PRO A 51 12.27 18.42 10.71
C PRO A 51 11.90 16.96 11.02
N ASP A 52 12.73 16.31 11.84
CA ASP A 52 12.46 15.00 12.43
C ASP A 52 12.08 15.16 13.91
N THR A 53 10.86 14.77 14.29
CA THR A 53 10.32 14.83 15.67
C THR A 53 9.93 13.46 16.23
N ARG A 54 9.72 12.45 15.38
CA ARG A 54 9.29 11.10 15.76
C ARG A 54 10.17 10.07 15.08
N LEU A 55 10.83 9.24 15.90
CA LEU A 55 11.89 8.34 15.41
C LEU A 55 11.36 6.97 14.97
N GLU A 56 10.29 6.50 15.60
CA GLU A 56 9.78 5.13 15.49
C GLU A 56 8.24 5.13 15.54
N GLY A 57 7.65 3.96 15.25
CA GLY A 57 6.21 3.75 15.25
C GLY A 57 5.53 4.10 13.94
N TRP A 58 4.29 3.63 13.78
CA TRP A 58 3.50 3.78 12.56
C TRP A 58 3.24 5.27 12.22
N ASP A 59 2.84 6.07 13.20
CA ASP A 59 2.66 7.52 13.03
C ASP A 59 4.00 8.30 12.81
N GLY A 60 5.14 7.63 12.85
CA GLY A 60 6.49 8.20 12.67
C GLY A 60 7.08 7.99 11.27
N CYS A 61 6.31 7.47 10.31
CA CYS A 61 6.86 7.07 9.00
C CYS A 61 7.53 8.22 8.23
N SER A 62 6.99 9.44 8.31
CA SER A 62 7.52 10.64 7.66
C SER A 62 8.56 11.41 8.49
N GLY A 63 8.95 10.91 9.66
CA GLY A 63 9.87 11.58 10.58
C GLY A 63 9.23 12.68 11.44
N TYR A 64 8.05 13.21 11.08
CA TYR A 64 7.40 14.32 11.79
C TYR A 64 6.01 13.96 12.30
N HIS A 65 5.66 14.42 13.50
CA HIS A 65 4.30 14.39 14.01
C HIS A 65 3.92 15.68 14.77
N TYR A 66 2.75 16.24 14.47
CA TYR A 66 2.34 17.56 14.94
C TYR A 66 2.18 17.61 16.47
N SER A 67 1.82 16.53 17.13
CA SER A 67 1.73 16.51 18.61
C SER A 67 3.08 16.69 19.32
N ASP A 68 4.20 16.48 18.63
CA ASP A 68 5.51 16.39 19.26
C ASP A 68 6.09 17.77 19.59
N SER A 69 6.93 17.80 20.62
CA SER A 69 7.53 19.02 21.19
C SER A 69 9.07 19.04 21.16
N LEU A 70 9.68 18.00 20.55
CA LEU A 70 11.13 17.89 20.36
C LEU A 70 11.43 17.74 18.87
N ILE A 71 12.46 18.45 18.39
CA ILE A 71 13.06 18.25 17.06
C ILE A 71 14.45 17.65 17.27
N TYR A 72 14.74 16.54 16.59
CA TYR A 72 16.03 15.85 16.61
C TYR A 72 17.02 16.42 15.59
N GLY A 73 16.51 17.02 14.51
CA GLY A 73 17.30 17.70 13.48
C GLY A 73 16.49 17.88 12.20
N PHE A 74 17.18 18.16 11.10
CA PHE A 74 16.58 18.36 9.78
C PHE A 74 17.29 17.47 8.74
N SER A 75 16.61 16.45 8.24
CA SER A 75 17.11 15.51 7.24
C SER A 75 16.61 15.85 5.83
N HIS A 76 17.15 15.19 4.78
CA HIS A 76 17.02 15.64 3.38
C HIS A 76 16.15 14.74 2.50
N THR A 77 15.64 13.64 3.03
CA THR A 77 14.80 12.66 2.32
C THR A 77 13.66 12.24 3.24
N HIS A 78 12.43 12.19 2.73
CA HIS A 78 11.25 11.80 3.51
C HIS A 78 10.21 11.12 2.62
N LEU A 79 9.44 10.22 3.21
CA LEU A 79 8.23 9.65 2.60
C LEU A 79 7.00 10.42 3.11
N SER A 80 6.09 10.75 2.20
CA SER A 80 4.81 11.41 2.52
C SER A 80 3.70 10.37 2.51
N GLY A 81 3.13 10.10 3.68
CA GLY A 81 1.90 9.36 3.82
C GLY A 81 2.03 7.85 3.90
N THR A 82 3.22 7.28 4.06
CA THR A 82 3.39 5.82 4.04
C THR A 82 3.05 5.17 5.37
N GLY A 83 2.64 3.89 5.35
CA GLY A 83 2.48 3.04 6.54
C GLY A 83 3.77 2.34 7.02
N VAL A 84 4.88 2.52 6.29
CA VAL A 84 6.21 1.99 6.66
C VAL A 84 7.25 3.11 6.57
N GLY A 85 8.11 3.19 7.59
CA GLY A 85 9.14 4.20 7.71
C GLY A 85 10.45 3.84 7.02
N ASP A 86 11.01 4.79 6.26
CA ASP A 86 12.36 4.75 5.67
C ASP A 86 12.84 6.19 5.44
N TYR A 87 13.99 6.40 4.80
CA TYR A 87 14.60 7.71 4.57
C TYR A 87 14.97 8.45 5.88
N CYS A 88 14.81 9.78 5.96
CA CYS A 88 15.38 10.64 6.99
C CYS A 88 16.93 10.70 6.93
N ASP A 89 17.48 10.76 5.71
CA ASP A 89 18.92 10.75 5.46
C ASP A 89 19.59 12.11 5.67
N ILE A 90 20.84 12.06 6.10
CA ILE A 90 21.72 13.22 6.25
C ILE A 90 21.07 14.26 7.17
N LEU A 91 20.96 13.92 8.46
CA LEU A 91 20.40 14.80 9.47
C LEU A 91 21.40 15.91 9.83
N ILE A 92 20.94 17.17 9.82
CA ILE A 92 21.72 18.31 10.29
C ILE A 92 21.01 18.97 11.46
N MET A 93 21.72 19.22 12.56
CA MET A 93 21.18 19.91 13.73
C MET A 93 22.12 21.04 14.20
N PRO A 94 21.65 22.31 14.30
CA PRO A 94 22.45 23.40 14.84
C PRO A 94 22.39 23.48 16.37
N GLY A 95 23.46 23.97 16.99
CA GLY A 95 23.54 24.19 18.43
C GLY A 95 24.43 25.36 18.84
N SER A 96 24.25 25.87 20.06
CA SER A 96 24.85 27.11 20.55
C SER A 96 25.43 26.99 21.97
N LYS A 97 25.94 25.81 22.33
CA LYS A 97 26.55 25.54 23.65
C LYS A 97 27.95 24.99 23.53
N LYS A 98 28.76 25.14 24.58
CA LYS A 98 30.05 24.44 24.67
C LYS A 98 29.81 22.93 24.72
N LEU A 99 30.39 22.19 23.78
CA LEU A 99 30.30 20.73 23.74
C LEU A 99 31.09 20.10 24.89
N THR A 100 30.46 19.13 25.55
CA THR A 100 31.04 18.31 26.61
C THR A 100 31.33 16.89 26.10
N LYS A 101 32.06 16.09 26.88
CA LYS A 101 32.26 14.66 26.56
C LYS A 101 30.93 13.90 26.48
N LEU A 102 29.99 14.20 27.40
CA LEU A 102 28.66 13.58 27.41
C LEU A 102 27.87 13.92 26.14
N ASP A 103 28.02 15.14 25.60
CA ASP A 103 27.39 15.49 24.32
C ASP A 103 27.94 14.60 23.19
N LEU A 104 29.24 14.35 23.15
CA LEU A 104 29.87 13.50 22.12
C LEU A 104 29.50 12.01 22.25
N GLU A 105 29.01 11.60 23.42
CA GLU A 105 28.52 10.26 23.74
C GLU A 105 27.00 10.12 23.53
N SER A 106 26.27 11.23 23.40
CA SER A 106 24.82 11.21 23.23
C SER A 106 24.40 10.61 21.90
N SER A 107 23.31 9.83 21.92
CA SER A 107 22.70 9.29 20.70
C SER A 107 21.94 10.34 19.90
N TYR A 108 21.47 11.42 20.55
CA TYR A 108 20.67 12.46 19.92
C TYR A 108 20.94 13.85 20.52
N PHE A 109 20.55 14.90 19.80
CA PHE A 109 20.71 16.31 20.19
C PHE A 109 19.40 17.09 20.07
N PRO A 110 18.30 16.61 20.70
CA PRO A 110 17.00 17.22 20.49
C PRO A 110 16.96 18.64 21.05
N SER A 111 16.13 19.48 20.44
CA SER A 111 15.72 20.76 21.00
C SER A 111 14.22 20.79 21.16
N ARG A 112 13.76 21.37 22.27
CA ARG A 112 12.38 21.81 22.42
C ARG A 112 12.04 22.89 21.39
N PHE A 113 10.78 22.92 20.99
CA PHE A 113 10.19 23.97 20.17
C PHE A 113 8.70 24.12 20.50
N GLN A 114 8.08 25.17 19.97
CA GLN A 114 6.67 25.45 20.19
C GLN A 114 5.97 25.72 18.86
N LYS A 115 4.77 25.17 18.67
CA LYS A 115 3.98 25.34 17.44
C LYS A 115 3.70 26.80 17.08
N ARG A 116 3.56 27.69 18.07
CA ARG A 116 3.40 29.13 17.83
C ARG A 116 4.60 29.80 17.16
N ASN A 117 5.78 29.17 17.24
CA ASN A 117 7.03 29.63 16.64
C ASN A 117 7.44 28.78 15.43
N GLU A 118 6.52 27.97 14.91
CA GLU A 118 6.70 27.10 13.75
C GLU A 118 5.77 27.56 12.62
N SER A 119 6.26 27.55 11.39
CA SER A 119 5.48 27.91 10.21
C SER A 119 5.99 27.21 8.96
N ALA A 120 5.08 26.80 8.09
CA ALA A 120 5.39 26.15 6.82
C ALA A 120 4.52 26.71 5.68
N SER A 121 5.08 26.72 4.47
CA SER A 121 4.38 27.01 3.21
C SER A 121 5.12 26.29 2.07
N PRO A 122 4.55 26.18 0.84
CA PRO A 122 5.25 25.54 -0.26
C PRO A 122 6.64 26.13 -0.52
N GLY A 123 7.68 25.33 -0.29
CA GLY A 123 9.08 25.72 -0.43
C GLY A 123 9.71 26.45 0.77
N LEU A 124 9.02 26.58 1.92
CA LEU A 124 9.56 27.17 3.14
C LEU A 124 9.13 26.39 4.39
N TYR A 125 10.08 26.11 5.27
CA TYR A 125 9.81 25.76 6.66
C TYR A 125 10.63 26.68 7.58
N GLN A 126 10.07 27.07 8.71
CA GLN A 126 10.75 27.87 9.72
C GLN A 126 10.32 27.46 11.12
N VAL A 127 11.29 27.36 12.03
CA VAL A 127 11.04 27.08 13.46
C VAL A 127 12.03 27.83 14.34
N PHE A 128 11.64 28.09 15.58
CA PHE A 128 12.56 28.52 16.64
C PHE A 128 12.86 27.35 17.58
N LEU A 129 14.14 26.99 17.68
CA LEU A 129 14.65 25.99 18.60
C LEU A 129 14.88 26.65 19.97
N ASP A 130 14.07 26.28 20.97
CA ASP A 130 14.02 26.96 22.27
C ASP A 130 15.31 26.76 23.08
N ASP A 131 15.89 25.56 23.03
CA ASP A 131 17.06 25.21 23.84
C ASP A 131 18.34 25.94 23.40
N PRO A 132 18.72 25.91 22.10
CA PRO A 132 19.87 26.67 21.62
C PRO A 132 19.52 28.13 21.27
N LYS A 133 18.25 28.53 21.33
CA LYS A 133 17.77 29.86 20.90
C LYS A 133 18.19 30.19 19.47
N ILE A 134 17.93 29.26 18.55
CA ILE A 134 18.28 29.37 17.13
C ILE A 134 17.01 29.44 16.30
N LYS A 135 16.93 30.45 15.43
CA LYS A 135 15.92 30.49 14.38
C LYS A 135 16.43 29.72 13.17
N VAL A 136 15.64 28.77 12.69
CA VAL A 136 15.92 27.93 11.53
C VAL A 136 14.98 28.30 10.40
N LYS A 137 15.52 28.45 9.18
CA LYS A 137 14.75 28.55 7.93
C LYS A 137 15.29 27.56 6.91
N LEU A 138 14.40 26.86 6.22
CA LEU A 138 14.72 25.83 5.23
C LEU A 138 14.02 26.14 3.89
N THR A 139 14.70 25.89 2.78
CA THR A 139 14.14 25.90 1.41
C THR A 139 14.90 24.90 0.55
N THR A 140 14.38 24.56 -0.63
CA THR A 140 15.00 23.56 -1.52
C THR A 140 15.01 23.99 -2.99
N THR A 141 15.87 23.34 -3.77
CA THR A 141 15.81 23.18 -5.22
C THR A 141 15.45 21.72 -5.54
N LEU A 142 15.65 21.26 -6.79
CA LEU A 142 15.34 19.87 -7.15
C LEU A 142 16.17 18.86 -6.35
N ARG A 143 17.46 19.13 -6.13
CA ARG A 143 18.43 18.17 -5.54
C ARG A 143 19.25 18.75 -4.39
N THR A 144 18.99 19.99 -4.00
CA THR A 144 19.78 20.70 -2.98
C THR A 144 18.88 21.35 -1.94
N GLY A 145 19.15 21.11 -0.66
CA GLY A 145 18.58 21.82 0.48
C GLY A 145 19.41 23.05 0.87
N LEU A 146 18.75 24.11 1.33
CA LEU A 146 19.38 25.30 1.88
C LEU A 146 18.82 25.60 3.26
N HIS A 147 19.74 25.63 4.22
CA HIS A 147 19.51 25.99 5.62
C HIS A 147 20.00 27.42 5.86
N GLU A 148 19.26 28.20 6.65
CA GLU A 148 19.71 29.45 7.25
C GLU A 148 19.43 29.41 8.76
N TYR A 149 20.49 29.53 9.54
CA TYR A 149 20.45 29.57 11.00
C TYR A 149 20.81 30.95 11.50
N SER A 150 19.96 31.52 12.36
CA SER A 150 20.24 32.77 13.08
C SER A 150 20.37 32.46 14.57
N PHE A 151 21.56 32.68 15.11
CA PHE A 151 21.90 32.42 16.50
C PHE A 151 21.63 33.66 17.35
N ASN A 152 20.98 33.50 18.51
CA ASN A 152 20.88 34.61 19.46
C ASN A 152 22.25 34.94 20.08
N ASP A 153 23.06 33.91 20.34
CA ASP A 153 24.46 34.00 20.77
C ASP A 153 25.29 33.02 19.94
N SER A 154 26.36 33.52 19.30
CA SER A 154 27.25 32.74 18.43
C SER A 154 28.60 32.38 19.06
N THR A 155 28.77 32.61 20.37
CA THR A 155 30.01 32.32 21.11
C THR A 155 30.42 30.85 20.99
N PHE A 156 29.45 29.93 21.02
CA PHE A 156 29.66 28.49 20.88
C PHE A 156 28.77 27.90 19.78
N SER A 157 28.87 28.43 18.56
CA SER A 157 28.11 27.93 17.40
C SER A 157 28.71 26.67 16.81
N TRP A 158 27.87 25.66 16.63
CA TRP A 158 28.22 24.44 15.91
C TRP A 158 27.03 23.88 15.15
N VAL A 159 27.31 23.00 14.21
CA VAL A 159 26.31 22.11 13.62
C VAL A 159 26.84 20.69 13.67
N VAL A 160 25.97 19.73 13.91
CA VAL A 160 26.27 18.30 13.77
C VAL A 160 25.67 17.78 12.47
N ILE A 161 26.46 17.03 11.72
CA ILE A 161 25.99 16.19 10.62
C ILE A 161 25.94 14.76 11.18
N ASP A 162 24.75 14.18 11.24
CA ASP A 162 24.51 12.86 11.83
C ASP A 162 24.16 11.87 10.72
N LEU A 163 25.08 10.93 10.45
CA LEU A 163 24.88 9.86 9.48
C LEU A 163 24.28 8.60 10.12
N LYS A 164 24.14 8.54 11.45
CA LYS A 164 23.61 7.41 12.22
C LYS A 164 22.11 7.48 12.44
N HIS A 165 21.49 8.63 12.22
CA HIS A 165 20.08 8.87 12.52
C HIS A 165 19.16 7.74 12.03
N ARG A 166 18.31 7.24 12.94
CA ARG A 166 17.19 6.31 12.74
C ARG A 166 17.55 4.92 12.18
N ASP A 167 17.86 4.79 10.89
CA ASP A 167 17.98 3.48 10.26
C ASP A 167 19.28 2.76 10.60
N LYS A 168 19.28 1.44 10.39
CA LYS A 168 20.49 0.62 10.53
C LYS A 168 21.52 1.02 9.47
N ILE A 169 22.68 1.48 9.92
CA ILE A 169 23.80 1.83 9.05
C ILE A 169 24.52 0.57 8.56
N LEU A 170 24.71 0.47 7.25
CA LEU A 170 25.56 -0.53 6.61
C LEU A 170 26.97 0.03 6.39
N HIS A 171 27.06 1.20 5.75
CA HIS A 171 28.29 1.93 5.51
C HIS A 171 28.03 3.43 5.59
N ALA A 172 28.89 4.19 6.24
CA ALA A 172 28.78 5.65 6.24
C ALA A 172 30.13 6.28 6.54
N GLY A 173 30.36 7.47 6.01
CA GLY A 173 31.62 8.15 6.20
C GLY A 173 31.63 9.60 5.71
N PHE A 174 32.63 10.33 6.19
CA PHE A 174 32.98 11.68 5.76
C PHE A 174 34.26 11.60 4.92
N ASP A 175 34.11 11.43 3.61
CA ASP A 175 35.21 11.11 2.69
C ASP A 175 36.07 12.33 2.35
N GLU A 176 35.46 13.50 2.22
CA GLU A 176 36.17 14.74 1.88
C GLU A 176 35.76 15.86 2.82
N LYS A 177 36.75 16.60 3.36
CA LYS A 177 36.50 17.78 4.17
C LYS A 177 37.56 18.84 3.99
N ASN A 178 37.11 20.08 3.84
CA ASN A 178 37.91 21.28 3.99
C ASN A 178 37.08 22.33 4.76
N ARG A 179 37.68 23.49 5.05
CA ARG A 179 37.06 24.52 5.91
C ARG A 179 35.69 25.01 5.42
N ILE A 180 35.31 24.84 4.16
CA ILE A 180 34.02 25.32 3.62
C ILE A 180 33.13 24.22 3.06
N GLN A 181 33.65 23.02 2.79
CA GLN A 181 32.92 21.96 2.12
C GLN A 181 33.21 20.60 2.76
N ILE A 182 32.16 19.80 2.91
CA ILE A 182 32.22 18.42 3.37
C ILE A 182 31.43 17.55 2.39
N SER A 183 31.95 16.38 2.08
CA SER A 183 31.24 15.36 1.31
C SER A 183 31.39 14.01 1.98
N GLY A 184 30.40 13.15 1.78
CA GLY A 184 30.35 11.84 2.40
C GLY A 184 29.29 10.95 1.79
N HIS A 185 29.07 9.81 2.43
CA HIS A 185 28.07 8.83 2.05
C HIS A 185 27.38 8.24 3.27
N ARG A 186 26.15 7.78 3.05
CA ARG A 186 25.35 6.94 3.95
C ARG A 186 24.71 5.84 3.11
N THR A 187 24.94 4.60 3.52
CA THR A 187 24.25 3.41 3.06
C THR A 187 23.54 2.78 4.24
N SER A 188 22.22 2.67 4.17
CA SER A 188 21.34 2.22 5.25
C SER A 188 20.44 1.07 4.83
N SER A 189 19.86 0.40 5.82
CA SER A 189 18.89 -0.68 5.65
C SER A 189 17.68 -0.43 6.55
N SER A 190 16.51 -0.27 5.94
CA SER A 190 15.21 -0.23 6.62
C SER A 190 14.17 -1.01 5.80
N TRP A 191 13.25 -0.33 5.11
CA TRP A 191 12.29 -0.93 4.20
C TRP A 191 13.00 -1.30 2.89
N ALA A 192 13.69 -0.34 2.28
CA ALA A 192 14.74 -0.58 1.31
C ALA A 192 15.95 -1.20 2.02
N LYS A 193 16.41 -2.36 1.54
CA LYS A 193 17.48 -3.11 2.22
C LYS A 193 18.88 -2.57 1.98
N GLU A 194 19.06 -1.80 0.92
CA GLU A 194 20.31 -1.10 0.61
C GLU A 194 20.00 0.24 -0.06
N GLN A 195 19.82 1.26 0.76
CA GLN A 195 19.62 2.63 0.33
C GLN A 195 20.96 3.34 0.24
N ASN A 196 21.29 3.99 -0.89
CA ASN A 196 22.57 4.67 -1.08
C ASN A 196 22.36 6.18 -1.25
N VAL A 197 22.89 6.98 -0.31
CA VAL A 197 22.82 8.44 -0.34
C VAL A 197 24.22 9.05 -0.17
N PHE A 198 24.66 9.77 -1.20
CA PHE A 198 25.88 10.56 -1.19
C PHE A 198 25.53 12.02 -1.03
N PHE A 199 26.36 12.78 -0.31
CA PHE A 199 26.11 14.21 -0.10
C PHE A 199 27.35 15.07 -0.35
N SER A 200 27.10 16.32 -0.72
CA SER A 200 28.09 17.38 -0.74
C SER A 200 27.47 18.64 -0.16
N LEU A 201 28.02 19.11 0.96
CA LEU A 201 27.54 20.31 1.65
C LEU A 201 28.59 21.41 1.71
N LYS A 202 28.15 22.66 1.55
CA LYS A 202 28.97 23.87 1.67
C LYS A 202 28.44 24.78 2.76
N PHE A 203 29.34 25.39 3.51
CA PHE A 203 29.07 26.40 4.51
C PHE A 203 29.34 27.80 3.97
N SER A 204 28.52 28.76 4.41
CA SER A 204 28.76 30.19 4.18
C SER A 204 29.93 30.75 4.99
N GLN A 205 30.40 30.03 6.01
CA GLN A 205 31.50 30.41 6.91
C GLN A 205 32.51 29.27 7.06
N ASN A 206 33.76 29.61 7.36
CA ASN A 206 34.81 28.63 7.59
C ASN A 206 34.58 27.85 8.89
N VAL A 207 34.64 26.53 8.81
CA VAL A 207 34.74 25.66 9.97
C VAL A 207 36.10 25.88 10.64
N SER A 208 36.06 26.20 11.93
CA SER A 208 37.24 26.45 12.75
C SER A 208 37.82 25.17 13.33
N GLN A 209 36.97 24.20 13.66
CA GLN A 209 37.37 22.92 14.25
C GLN A 209 36.35 21.83 13.89
N TYR A 210 36.84 20.61 13.70
CA TYR A 210 36.03 19.41 13.58
C TYR A 210 36.16 18.57 14.85
N ILE A 211 35.06 18.01 15.31
CA ILE A 211 35.03 17.04 16.42
C ILE A 211 34.14 15.87 15.97
N TYR A 212 34.65 14.65 16.08
CA TYR A 212 33.87 13.44 15.81
C TYR A 212 33.19 12.93 17.08
N SER A 213 32.03 12.28 16.93
CA SER A 213 31.54 11.35 17.94
C SER A 213 32.48 10.15 18.09
N ASN A 214 32.34 9.40 19.19
CA ASN A 214 33.18 8.22 19.45
C ASN A 214 33.08 7.14 18.35
N ASP A 215 31.91 7.00 17.73
CA ASP A 215 31.67 6.08 16.61
C ASP A 215 32.02 6.66 15.23
N SER A 216 32.50 7.91 15.17
CA SER A 216 32.84 8.64 13.94
C SER A 216 31.69 8.83 12.93
N LEU A 217 30.45 8.50 13.31
CA LEU A 217 29.27 8.64 12.46
C LEU A 217 28.60 10.03 12.57
N ARG A 218 29.08 10.86 13.50
CA ARG A 218 28.66 12.25 13.65
C ARG A 218 29.85 13.17 13.59
N LEU A 219 29.70 14.27 12.84
CA LEU A 219 30.73 15.29 12.69
C LEU A 219 30.20 16.65 13.15
N PHE A 220 30.75 17.14 14.26
CA PHE A 220 30.52 18.48 14.76
C PHE A 220 31.46 19.45 14.04
N CYS A 221 30.87 20.45 13.39
CA CYS A 221 31.58 21.55 12.75
C CYS A 221 31.44 22.80 13.63
N ILE A 222 32.56 23.26 14.19
CA ILE A 222 32.58 24.40 15.12
C ILE A 222 32.88 25.68 14.35
N PHE A 223 32.12 26.73 14.63
CA PHE A 223 32.30 28.07 14.07
C PHE A 223 32.66 29.07 15.16
N LYS A 224 33.54 30.01 14.85
CA LYS A 224 33.91 31.12 15.74
C LYS A 224 33.54 32.43 15.06
N ASN A 225 32.94 33.35 15.80
CA ASN A 225 32.62 34.71 15.36
C ASN A 225 31.80 34.75 14.06
N LEU A 226 30.62 34.10 14.06
CA LEU A 226 29.75 34.10 12.88
C LEU A 226 29.32 35.55 12.52
N PRO A 227 29.57 36.01 11.29
CA PRO A 227 29.12 37.33 10.85
C PRO A 227 27.60 37.47 11.02
N SER A 228 27.17 38.54 11.69
CA SER A 228 25.76 38.80 12.01
C SER A 228 25.04 37.65 12.74
N ASN A 229 25.80 36.78 13.44
CA ASN A 229 25.28 35.57 14.09
C ASN A 229 24.49 34.66 13.13
N LYS A 230 24.88 34.59 11.85
CA LYS A 230 24.21 33.75 10.84
C LYS A 230 25.13 32.69 10.25
N LEU A 231 24.55 31.54 9.93
CA LEU A 231 25.19 30.47 9.17
C LEU A 231 24.18 29.91 8.16
N SER A 232 24.58 29.88 6.90
CA SER A 232 23.88 29.13 5.85
C SER A 232 24.65 27.89 5.43
N ILE A 233 23.90 26.84 5.10
CA ILE A 233 24.40 25.54 4.62
C ILE A 233 23.64 25.16 3.36
N GLN A 234 24.35 24.78 2.29
CA GLN A 234 23.76 24.17 1.11
C GLN A 234 24.20 22.72 1.03
N CYS A 235 23.26 21.78 0.97
CA CYS A 235 23.56 20.34 0.91
C CYS A 235 22.84 19.73 -0.29
N ALA A 236 23.61 19.19 -1.24
CA ALA A 236 23.07 18.41 -2.35
C ALA A 236 23.27 16.92 -2.08
N ILE A 237 22.30 16.12 -2.52
CA ILE A 237 22.35 14.65 -2.42
C ILE A 237 22.42 14.00 -3.81
N SER A 238 22.83 12.74 -3.87
CA SER A 238 22.90 11.88 -5.06
C SER A 238 22.74 10.42 -4.65
N SER A 239 22.12 9.60 -5.49
CA SER A 239 22.10 8.14 -5.32
C SER A 239 23.27 7.42 -6.00
N VAL A 240 24.12 8.16 -6.71
CA VAL A 240 25.19 7.61 -7.55
C VAL A 240 26.52 7.60 -6.80
N ASP A 241 27.06 8.80 -6.53
CA ASP A 241 28.36 8.99 -5.88
C ASP A 241 28.55 10.45 -5.41
N ILE A 242 29.67 10.71 -4.71
CA ILE A 242 30.05 12.05 -4.23
C ILE A 242 30.19 13.05 -5.38
N GLN A 243 30.70 12.62 -6.54
CA GLN A 243 30.85 13.51 -7.69
C GLN A 243 29.50 13.95 -8.24
N GLY A 244 28.50 13.06 -8.24
CA GLY A 244 27.10 13.34 -8.55
C GLY A 244 26.53 14.39 -7.60
N ALA A 245 26.71 14.22 -6.30
CA ALA A 245 26.29 15.20 -5.30
C ALA A 245 26.96 16.59 -5.51
N LYS A 246 28.25 16.62 -5.85
CA LYS A 246 28.97 17.86 -6.21
C LYS A 246 28.43 18.49 -7.50
N ASN A 247 28.14 17.68 -8.52
CA ASN A 247 27.58 18.13 -9.79
C ASN A 247 26.19 18.75 -9.56
N ASN A 248 25.36 18.13 -8.72
CA ASN A 248 24.06 18.65 -8.30
C ASN A 248 24.21 20.00 -7.60
N LEU A 249 25.11 20.10 -6.62
CA LEU A 249 25.38 21.34 -5.89
C LEU A 249 25.83 22.48 -6.80
N ASN A 250 26.67 22.19 -7.80
CA ASN A 250 27.17 23.18 -8.75
C ASN A 250 26.10 23.60 -9.76
N ALA A 251 25.31 22.65 -10.27
CA ALA A 251 24.22 22.91 -11.22
C ALA A 251 23.09 23.74 -10.60
N GLU A 252 22.87 23.59 -9.29
CA GLU A 252 21.82 24.25 -8.52
C GLU A 252 22.39 25.25 -7.51
N TRP A 253 23.59 25.79 -7.78
CA TRP A 253 24.29 26.70 -6.88
C TRP A 253 23.48 27.97 -6.60
N MET A 254 23.02 28.11 -5.36
CA MET A 254 22.17 29.25 -4.97
C MET A 254 22.95 30.40 -4.31
N ASN A 255 24.26 30.25 -4.12
CA ASN A 255 25.14 31.25 -3.51
C ASN A 255 24.65 31.75 -2.12
N PHE A 256 24.08 30.83 -1.33
CA PHE A 256 23.46 31.10 -0.02
C PHE A 256 22.36 32.19 -0.02
N ARG A 257 21.72 32.47 -1.17
CA ARG A 257 20.68 33.50 -1.28
C ARG A 257 19.29 32.93 -0.95
N PHE A 258 19.01 32.78 0.34
CA PHE A 258 17.76 32.16 0.84
C PHE A 258 16.49 32.71 0.18
N GLU A 259 16.29 34.03 0.23
CA GLU A 259 15.05 34.66 -0.26
C GLU A 259 14.83 34.45 -1.76
N SER A 260 15.89 34.44 -2.58
CA SER A 260 15.73 34.17 -4.02
C SER A 260 15.48 32.69 -4.31
N THR A 261 16.10 31.78 -3.55
CA THR A 261 15.84 30.34 -3.68
C THR A 261 14.39 30.02 -3.32
N TYR A 262 13.93 30.51 -2.16
CA TYR A 262 12.56 30.32 -1.71
C TYR A 262 11.57 30.86 -2.75
N LYS A 263 11.76 32.11 -3.22
CA LYS A 263 10.89 32.70 -4.25
C LYS A 263 10.85 31.87 -5.54
N ASN A 264 11.98 31.29 -5.96
CA ASN A 264 12.01 30.41 -7.13
C ASN A 264 11.27 29.09 -6.88
N CYS A 265 11.44 28.46 -5.71
CA CYS A 265 10.70 27.26 -5.33
C CYS A 265 9.19 27.54 -5.28
N LEU A 266 8.78 28.62 -4.60
CA LEU A 266 7.39 29.09 -4.54
C LEU A 266 6.81 29.40 -5.93
N TYR A 267 7.62 29.94 -6.85
CA TYR A 267 7.21 30.17 -8.23
C TYR A 267 6.92 28.85 -8.96
N GLN A 268 7.75 27.81 -8.78
CA GLN A 268 7.45 26.49 -9.38
C GLN A 268 6.21 25.84 -8.77
N TRP A 269 6.02 25.96 -7.46
CA TRP A 269 4.78 25.53 -6.81
C TRP A 269 3.56 26.21 -7.39
N ASN A 270 3.56 27.54 -7.47
CA ASN A 270 2.47 28.29 -8.09
C ASN A 270 2.26 27.87 -9.55
N LYS A 271 3.32 27.61 -10.31
CA LYS A 271 3.23 27.12 -11.69
C LYS A 271 2.50 25.77 -11.76
N MET A 272 2.87 24.80 -10.91
CA MET A 272 2.23 23.48 -10.92
C MET A 272 0.79 23.55 -10.41
N LEU A 273 0.53 24.24 -9.31
CA LEU A 273 -0.81 24.40 -8.73
C LEU A 273 -1.76 25.19 -9.65
N SER A 274 -1.22 26.13 -10.44
CA SER A 274 -2.02 26.93 -11.38
C SER A 274 -2.63 26.16 -12.54
N ARG A 275 -2.29 24.86 -12.69
CA ARG A 275 -2.96 23.99 -13.68
C ARG A 275 -4.42 23.78 -13.35
N ILE A 276 -4.82 23.87 -12.08
CA ILE A 276 -6.22 23.91 -11.68
C ILE A 276 -6.53 25.24 -11.00
N GLN A 277 -7.41 26.02 -11.59
CA GLN A 277 -7.75 27.36 -11.13
C GLN A 277 -9.20 27.42 -10.65
N ILE A 278 -9.38 27.53 -9.34
CA ILE A 278 -10.69 27.81 -8.74
C ILE A 278 -10.96 29.31 -8.84
N LYS A 279 -11.95 29.70 -9.65
CA LYS A 279 -12.26 31.12 -9.96
C LYS A 279 -13.21 31.78 -8.97
N ASP A 280 -13.75 31.04 -8.00
CA ASP A 280 -14.65 31.58 -6.99
C ASP A 280 -13.98 32.67 -6.14
N THR A 281 -14.61 33.83 -6.01
CA THR A 281 -14.11 34.94 -5.17
C THR A 281 -14.68 34.93 -3.75
N ASN A 282 -15.58 33.98 -3.46
CA ASN A 282 -16.25 33.88 -2.18
C ASN A 282 -15.26 33.49 -1.06
N THR A 283 -15.08 34.37 -0.09
CA THR A 283 -14.17 34.18 1.05
C THR A 283 -14.60 33.03 1.97
N TYR A 284 -15.89 32.69 2.02
CA TYR A 284 -16.39 31.53 2.77
C TYR A 284 -15.86 30.19 2.23
N LEU A 285 -15.35 30.16 0.99
CA LEU A 285 -14.73 28.98 0.39
C LEU A 285 -13.22 28.87 0.67
N LYS A 286 -12.63 29.81 1.44
CA LYS A 286 -11.18 29.80 1.74
C LYS A 286 -10.74 28.47 2.33
N LYS A 287 -11.48 27.92 3.30
CA LYS A 287 -11.21 26.61 3.91
C LYS A 287 -11.19 25.49 2.86
N LEU A 288 -12.21 25.42 1.99
CA LEU A 288 -12.28 24.40 0.94
C LEU A 288 -11.15 24.55 -0.09
N LYS A 289 -10.74 25.78 -0.41
CA LYS A 289 -9.56 26.03 -1.25
C LYS A 289 -8.27 25.62 -0.57
N THR A 290 -8.15 25.83 0.74
CA THR A 290 -7.01 25.35 1.51
C THR A 290 -6.90 23.84 1.47
N ILE A 291 -7.99 23.12 1.72
CA ILE A 291 -8.01 21.66 1.60
C ILE A 291 -7.65 21.26 0.15
N PHE A 292 -8.32 21.83 -0.86
CA PHE A 292 -8.09 21.50 -2.26
C PHE A 292 -6.64 21.71 -2.72
N TYR A 293 -6.07 22.89 -2.48
CA TYR A 293 -4.71 23.20 -2.92
C TYR A 293 -3.66 22.47 -2.09
N THR A 294 -3.95 22.14 -0.83
CA THR A 294 -3.07 21.29 -0.02
C THR A 294 -3.09 19.85 -0.51
N SER A 295 -4.26 19.29 -0.83
CA SER A 295 -4.37 17.99 -1.47
C SER A 295 -3.59 17.96 -2.80
N LEU A 296 -3.80 18.95 -3.68
CA LEU A 296 -3.03 19.05 -4.93
C LEU A 296 -1.52 19.23 -4.70
N TYR A 297 -1.11 19.85 -3.58
CA TYR A 297 0.29 19.95 -3.19
C TYR A 297 0.86 18.57 -2.80
N HIS A 298 0.15 17.78 -2.00
CA HIS A 298 0.60 16.43 -1.61
C HIS A 298 0.76 15.49 -2.80
N THR A 299 -0.14 15.55 -3.80
CA THR A 299 0.01 14.75 -5.04
C THR A 299 1.22 15.12 -5.89
N LEU A 300 1.98 16.15 -5.51
CA LEU A 300 3.14 16.63 -6.27
C LEU A 300 4.45 16.46 -5.49
N ILE A 301 4.42 15.77 -4.34
CA ILE A 301 5.61 15.44 -3.55
C ILE A 301 6.28 14.19 -4.13
N HIS A 302 5.51 13.11 -4.27
CA HIS A 302 5.95 11.84 -4.85
C HIS A 302 5.17 11.53 -6.15
N PRO A 303 5.77 10.82 -7.12
CA PRO A 303 7.12 10.24 -7.14
C PRO A 303 8.27 11.27 -7.13
N SER A 304 9.44 10.90 -6.62
CA SER A 304 10.57 11.82 -6.45
C SER A 304 11.65 11.61 -7.51
N LEU A 305 12.24 12.71 -7.99
CA LEU A 305 13.35 12.67 -8.94
C LEU A 305 14.53 11.84 -8.39
N TYR A 306 15.02 10.87 -9.16
CA TYR A 306 16.08 9.96 -8.78
C TYR A 306 17.23 9.93 -9.79
N GLN A 307 17.52 11.11 -10.38
CA GLN A 307 18.56 11.29 -11.39
C GLN A 307 19.36 12.55 -11.11
N ASP A 308 20.69 12.46 -11.17
CA ASP A 308 21.59 13.59 -11.01
C ASP A 308 21.52 14.60 -12.17
N ALA A 309 22.09 15.78 -11.96
CA ALA A 309 22.15 16.86 -12.95
C ALA A 309 22.99 16.48 -14.18
N ASP A 310 23.95 15.57 -14.02
CA ASP A 310 24.74 14.97 -15.10
C ASP A 310 24.02 13.81 -15.81
N GLN A 311 22.78 13.52 -15.41
CA GLN A 311 21.88 12.47 -15.91
C GLN A 311 22.18 11.06 -15.42
N ARG A 312 23.20 10.84 -14.58
CA ARG A 312 23.44 9.51 -14.00
C ARG A 312 22.38 9.17 -12.94
N TYR A 313 22.08 7.89 -12.80
CA TYR A 313 21.24 7.35 -11.73
C TYR A 313 21.66 5.92 -11.38
N ARG A 314 21.28 5.46 -10.19
CA ARG A 314 21.44 4.05 -9.78
C ARG A 314 20.19 3.26 -10.13
N GLY A 315 20.33 2.20 -10.94
CA GLY A 315 19.23 1.34 -11.37
C GLY A 315 18.88 0.26 -10.34
N MET A 316 17.79 -0.48 -10.60
CA MET A 316 17.35 -1.64 -9.79
C MET A 316 18.34 -2.81 -9.81
N ASP A 317 19.27 -2.82 -10.77
CA ASP A 317 20.39 -3.76 -10.84
C ASP A 317 21.63 -3.27 -10.07
N TYR A 318 21.48 -2.19 -9.27
CA TYR A 318 22.50 -1.49 -8.52
C TYR A 318 23.63 -0.87 -9.35
N LYS A 319 23.55 -0.94 -10.69
CA LYS A 319 24.54 -0.31 -11.57
C LYS A 319 24.20 1.15 -11.80
N ILE A 320 25.21 1.89 -12.23
CA ILE A 320 25.03 3.28 -12.64
C ILE A 320 24.66 3.32 -14.11
N HIS A 321 23.53 3.94 -14.40
CA HIS A 321 23.00 4.13 -15.75
C HIS A 321 23.03 5.61 -16.13
N LEU A 322 22.97 5.87 -17.44
CA LEU A 322 22.82 7.23 -17.96
C LEU A 322 21.38 7.43 -18.43
N GLY A 323 20.67 8.33 -17.76
CA GLY A 323 19.30 8.69 -18.08
C GLY A 323 19.18 9.80 -19.11
N SER A 324 18.01 10.43 -19.14
CA SER A 324 17.65 11.45 -20.12
C SER A 324 17.11 12.69 -19.42
N LYS A 325 17.40 13.88 -19.95
CA LYS A 325 16.73 15.11 -19.52
C LYS A 325 15.25 15.17 -19.91
N LYS A 326 14.85 14.45 -20.97
CA LYS A 326 13.46 14.44 -21.47
C LYS A 326 12.57 13.46 -20.70
N THR A 327 13.17 12.37 -20.23
CA THR A 327 12.51 11.31 -19.47
C THR A 327 13.41 10.98 -18.28
N PRO A 328 13.48 11.88 -17.28
CA PRO A 328 14.32 11.65 -16.12
C PRO A 328 13.77 10.50 -15.28
N ARG A 329 14.67 9.84 -14.56
CA ARG A 329 14.36 8.77 -13.62
C ARG A 329 13.67 9.30 -12.36
N TYR A 330 12.68 8.55 -11.86
CA TYR A 330 12.00 8.78 -10.57
C TYR A 330 12.06 7.53 -9.66
N THR A 331 11.70 7.71 -8.40
CA THR A 331 11.54 6.66 -7.38
C THR A 331 10.36 7.00 -6.44
N VAL A 332 10.05 6.15 -5.46
CA VAL A 332 8.88 6.20 -4.58
C VAL A 332 7.60 5.96 -5.37
N PHE A 333 7.36 4.69 -5.70
CA PHE A 333 6.19 4.25 -6.45
C PHE A 333 5.28 3.39 -5.57
N SER A 334 4.37 4.05 -4.82
CA SER A 334 3.33 3.43 -4.00
C SER A 334 2.16 2.96 -4.86
N LEU A 335 2.38 1.94 -5.70
CA LEU A 335 1.49 1.67 -6.83
C LEU A 335 0.20 0.98 -6.44
N TRP A 336 0.09 0.33 -5.28
CA TRP A 336 -1.17 -0.21 -4.79
C TRP A 336 -2.21 0.88 -4.48
N ASP A 337 -1.73 2.08 -4.16
CA ASP A 337 -2.57 3.23 -3.83
C ASP A 337 -2.75 4.11 -5.06
N THR A 338 -1.63 4.57 -5.59
CA THR A 338 -1.58 5.67 -6.56
C THR A 338 -2.15 5.31 -7.93
N TYR A 339 -2.28 4.02 -8.28
CA TYR A 339 -2.94 3.63 -9.53
C TYR A 339 -4.41 4.07 -9.58
N ARG A 340 -5.07 4.17 -8.42
CA ARG A 340 -6.52 4.36 -8.29
C ARG A 340 -6.95 5.79 -8.64
N ALA A 341 -6.22 6.80 -8.15
CA ALA A 341 -6.54 8.21 -8.40
C ALA A 341 -5.33 9.08 -8.72
N ALA A 342 -4.18 8.92 -8.05
CA ALA A 342 -3.03 9.81 -8.29
C ALA A 342 -2.49 9.74 -9.73
N HIS A 343 -2.23 8.54 -10.27
CA HIS A 343 -1.80 8.36 -11.66
C HIS A 343 -2.85 8.80 -12.69
N PRO A 344 -4.15 8.47 -12.55
CA PRO A 344 -5.21 9.07 -13.37
C PRO A 344 -5.24 10.60 -13.33
N LEU A 345 -5.01 11.21 -12.16
CA LEU A 345 -4.90 12.65 -12.02
C LEU A 345 -3.69 13.16 -12.82
N TYR A 346 -2.52 12.54 -12.69
CA TYR A 346 -1.34 12.90 -13.47
C TYR A 346 -1.61 12.77 -14.97
N GLN A 347 -2.32 11.74 -15.42
CA GLN A 347 -2.67 11.61 -16.84
C GLN A 347 -3.55 12.77 -17.34
N LEU A 348 -4.48 13.25 -16.50
CA LEU A 348 -5.36 14.36 -16.84
C LEU A 348 -4.62 15.71 -16.85
N ILE A 349 -3.85 16.02 -15.81
CA ILE A 349 -3.32 17.39 -15.58
C ILE A 349 -1.80 17.53 -15.70
N TYR A 350 -1.04 16.44 -15.56
CA TYR A 350 0.42 16.38 -15.63
C TYR A 350 0.94 15.26 -16.57
N PRO A 351 0.42 15.11 -17.80
CA PRO A 351 0.69 13.93 -18.64
C PRO A 351 2.18 13.77 -18.97
N GLU A 352 2.97 14.84 -18.94
CA GLU A 352 4.41 14.75 -19.14
C GLU A 352 5.13 14.02 -18.00
N PHE A 353 4.64 14.12 -16.76
CA PHE A 353 5.22 13.44 -15.61
C PHE A 353 4.78 11.99 -15.58
N ASN A 354 3.49 11.73 -15.82
CA ASN A 354 2.97 10.36 -15.89
C ASN A 354 3.67 9.53 -16.99
N TYR A 355 3.97 10.17 -18.12
CA TYR A 355 4.79 9.57 -19.18
C TYR A 355 6.22 9.24 -18.70
N CYS A 356 6.87 10.12 -17.92
CA CYS A 356 8.19 9.84 -17.37
C CYS A 356 8.17 8.70 -16.34
N PHE A 357 7.11 8.59 -15.54
CA PHE A 357 6.91 7.49 -14.59
C PHE A 357 6.74 6.17 -15.35
N ALA A 358 5.89 6.13 -16.39
CA ALA A 358 5.77 4.98 -17.27
C ALA A 358 7.10 4.57 -17.93
N LYS A 359 7.91 5.53 -18.39
CA LYS A 359 9.26 5.22 -18.90
C LYS A 359 10.19 4.67 -17.83
N THR A 360 10.11 5.19 -16.60
CA THR A 360 10.85 4.65 -15.44
C THR A 360 10.48 3.19 -15.20
N PHE A 361 9.20 2.80 -15.26
CA PHE A 361 8.79 1.41 -15.08
C PHE A 361 9.38 0.47 -16.14
N LEU A 362 9.40 0.91 -17.40
CA LEU A 362 9.99 0.14 -18.50
C LEU A 362 11.51 0.02 -18.37
N GLU A 363 12.18 1.02 -17.81
CA GLU A 363 13.61 0.96 -17.48
C GLU A 363 13.86 -0.02 -16.32
N GLN A 364 13.09 0.05 -15.24
CA GLN A 364 13.14 -0.91 -14.12
C GLN A 364 12.95 -2.35 -14.60
N TYR A 365 12.01 -2.59 -15.53
CA TYR A 365 11.85 -3.90 -16.16
C TYR A 365 13.10 -4.37 -16.89
N LYS A 366 13.80 -3.50 -17.62
CA LYS A 366 15.07 -3.86 -18.28
C LYS A 366 16.19 -4.15 -17.29
N GLU A 367 16.19 -3.46 -16.15
CA GLU A 367 17.22 -3.59 -15.11
C GLU A 367 17.06 -4.90 -14.31
N CYS A 368 15.84 -5.25 -13.89
CA CYS A 368 15.61 -6.37 -12.96
C CYS A 368 14.64 -7.45 -13.46
N GLY A 369 14.09 -7.30 -14.67
CA GLY A 369 13.19 -8.26 -15.30
C GLY A 369 11.74 -8.23 -14.80
N ARG A 370 11.34 -7.19 -14.05
CA ARG A 370 9.94 -6.94 -13.65
C ARG A 370 9.63 -5.45 -13.57
N LEU A 371 8.37 -5.10 -13.80
CA LEU A 371 7.83 -3.80 -13.46
C LEU A 371 7.74 -3.65 -11.92
N PRO A 372 7.77 -2.41 -11.38
CA PRO A 372 7.69 -2.19 -9.94
C PRO A 372 6.33 -2.59 -9.35
N VAL A 373 6.33 -2.94 -8.07
CA VAL A 373 5.14 -3.09 -7.20
C VAL A 373 5.14 -2.01 -6.12
N TRP A 374 6.14 -2.02 -5.24
CA TRP A 374 6.53 -0.84 -4.46
C TRP A 374 8.02 -0.63 -4.64
N GLU A 375 8.39 0.38 -5.41
CA GLU A 375 9.80 0.71 -5.54
C GLU A 375 10.18 1.88 -4.65
N LEU A 376 11.25 1.66 -3.88
CA LEU A 376 11.85 2.63 -2.98
C LEU A 376 13.37 2.63 -3.17
N SER A 377 13.93 3.76 -3.59
CA SER A 377 15.38 3.96 -3.69
C SER A 377 16.09 2.78 -4.37
N ASN A 378 15.70 2.47 -5.60
CA ASN A 378 16.19 1.38 -6.43
C ASN A 378 16.09 -0.03 -5.80
N TYR A 379 15.17 -0.22 -4.85
CA TYR A 379 14.85 -1.50 -4.22
C TYR A 379 13.37 -1.81 -4.37
N GLU A 380 13.04 -3.05 -4.72
CA GLU A 380 11.66 -3.55 -4.74
C GLU A 380 11.31 -4.06 -3.34
N THR A 381 10.34 -3.43 -2.70
CA THR A 381 9.90 -3.83 -1.35
C THR A 381 8.78 -4.87 -1.37
N TYR A 382 8.17 -5.12 -2.54
CA TYR A 382 7.03 -6.02 -2.74
C TYR A 382 5.78 -5.63 -1.94
N CYS A 383 5.60 -4.34 -1.69
CA CYS A 383 4.42 -3.80 -1.03
C CYS A 383 3.43 -3.22 -2.07
N MET A 384 2.12 -3.34 -1.97
CA MET A 384 1.35 -4.38 -1.31
C MET A 384 1.21 -5.54 -2.30
N ILE A 385 -0.02 -5.91 -2.67
CA ILE A 385 -0.36 -6.97 -3.61
C ILE A 385 -0.48 -6.48 -5.06
N GLY A 386 -0.77 -7.40 -6.00
CA GLY A 386 -1.02 -7.05 -7.41
C GLY A 386 0.25 -6.64 -8.18
N ASN A 387 0.08 -6.18 -9.41
CA ASN A 387 1.14 -5.67 -10.28
C ASN A 387 0.73 -4.33 -10.90
N HIS A 388 0.42 -3.35 -10.03
CA HIS A 388 -0.34 -2.15 -10.41
C HIS A 388 0.40 -1.11 -11.26
N SER A 389 1.70 -1.33 -11.51
CA SER A 389 2.40 -0.66 -12.61
C SER A 389 1.74 -0.95 -13.98
N ILE A 390 1.09 -2.10 -14.14
CA ILE A 390 0.41 -2.54 -15.36
C ILE A 390 -0.81 -1.64 -15.69
N PRO A 391 -1.81 -1.46 -14.80
CA PRO A 391 -2.87 -0.46 -14.94
C PRO A 391 -2.38 0.95 -15.29
N VAL A 392 -1.30 1.43 -14.65
CA VAL A 392 -0.74 2.75 -14.93
C VAL A 392 -0.15 2.81 -16.34
N LEU A 393 0.65 1.81 -16.75
CA LEU A 393 1.17 1.71 -18.11
C LEU A 393 0.05 1.67 -19.14
N ALA A 394 -1.01 0.91 -18.87
CA ALA A 394 -2.17 0.84 -19.74
C ALA A 394 -2.88 2.18 -19.86
N ASN A 395 -3.06 2.91 -18.75
CA ASN A 395 -3.67 4.24 -18.77
C ASN A 395 -2.87 5.23 -19.65
N VAL A 396 -1.54 5.25 -19.49
CA VAL A 396 -0.66 6.09 -20.32
C VAL A 396 -0.69 5.64 -21.78
N PHE A 397 -0.60 4.34 -22.06
CA PHE A 397 -0.58 3.77 -23.41
C PHE A 397 -1.89 4.01 -24.17
N LEU A 398 -3.04 3.81 -23.53
CA LEU A 398 -4.36 4.01 -24.13
C LEU A 398 -4.67 5.51 -24.35
N SER A 399 -4.06 6.38 -23.55
CA SER A 399 -4.22 7.85 -23.63
C SER A 399 -3.08 8.54 -24.39
N GLN A 400 -2.21 7.77 -25.03
CA GLN A 400 -0.96 8.28 -25.58
C GLN A 400 -1.18 9.26 -26.74
N THR A 401 -0.23 10.18 -26.89
CA THR A 401 -0.21 11.14 -28.00
C THR A 401 1.09 10.97 -28.77
N LYS A 402 1.20 11.57 -29.96
CA LYS A 402 2.49 11.59 -30.69
C LYS A 402 3.67 12.13 -29.86
N LYS A 403 3.39 13.00 -28.87
CA LYS A 403 4.40 13.60 -27.98
C LYS A 403 4.80 12.66 -26.84
N PHE A 404 3.86 11.86 -26.35
CA PHE A 404 4.03 10.95 -25.22
C PHE A 404 3.68 9.54 -25.69
N TYR A 405 4.59 8.93 -26.45
CA TYR A 405 4.37 7.66 -27.13
C TYR A 405 5.12 6.53 -26.43
N LEU A 406 4.44 5.41 -26.19
CA LEU A 406 5.01 4.17 -25.66
C LEU A 406 4.94 3.09 -26.73
N ASP A 407 6.03 2.35 -26.92
CA ASP A 407 6.07 1.26 -27.87
C ASP A 407 5.26 0.06 -27.36
N ALA A 408 4.36 -0.46 -28.19
CA ALA A 408 3.46 -1.54 -27.81
C ALA A 408 4.21 -2.84 -27.49
N SER A 409 5.29 -3.15 -28.22
CA SER A 409 6.08 -4.37 -27.99
C SER A 409 6.86 -4.28 -26.68
N GLU A 410 7.41 -3.11 -26.36
CA GLU A 410 8.10 -2.84 -25.09
C GLU A 410 7.12 -2.99 -23.89
N VAL A 411 5.93 -2.40 -23.99
CA VAL A 411 4.91 -2.48 -22.93
C VAL A 411 4.41 -3.90 -22.73
N ILE A 412 4.05 -4.62 -23.80
CA ILE A 412 3.55 -6.00 -23.71
C ILE A 412 4.64 -6.91 -23.14
N SER A 413 5.89 -6.79 -23.59
CA SER A 413 7.01 -7.59 -23.07
C SER A 413 7.21 -7.37 -21.56
N ALA A 414 7.15 -6.11 -21.11
CA ALA A 414 7.30 -5.80 -19.69
C ALA A 414 6.16 -6.39 -18.82
N MET A 415 4.92 -6.34 -19.31
CA MET A 415 3.77 -6.96 -18.63
C MET A 415 3.93 -8.49 -18.55
N GLU A 416 4.27 -9.14 -19.66
CA GLU A 416 4.45 -10.60 -19.72
C GLU A 416 5.60 -11.06 -18.82
N GLY A 417 6.77 -10.42 -18.90
CA GLY A 417 7.92 -10.74 -18.05
C GLY A 417 7.65 -10.51 -16.55
N THR A 418 6.78 -9.55 -16.21
CA THR A 418 6.34 -9.33 -14.82
C THR A 418 5.47 -10.50 -14.32
N PHE A 419 4.53 -10.98 -15.14
CA PHE A 419 3.70 -12.14 -14.78
C PHE A 419 4.52 -13.43 -14.63
N GLU A 420 5.61 -13.60 -15.38
CA GLU A 420 6.50 -14.77 -15.27
C GLU A 420 7.20 -14.89 -13.92
N LYS A 421 7.40 -13.77 -13.20
CA LYS A 421 7.99 -13.77 -11.84
C LYS A 421 7.12 -14.43 -10.79
N ASN A 422 5.86 -14.72 -11.11
CA ASN A 422 4.88 -15.30 -10.18
C ASN A 422 4.66 -14.51 -8.88
N TYR A 423 4.95 -13.21 -8.89
CA TYR A 423 4.55 -12.33 -7.79
C TYR A 423 3.01 -12.29 -7.70
N SER A 424 2.43 -12.12 -6.51
CA SER A 424 0.97 -12.11 -6.30
C SER A 424 0.26 -13.41 -6.77
N ASN A 425 0.95 -14.56 -6.72
CA ASN A 425 0.38 -15.89 -7.03
C ASN A 425 -0.24 -16.00 -8.44
N ILE A 426 0.40 -15.42 -9.46
CA ILE A 426 -0.14 -15.36 -10.84
C ILE A 426 -0.32 -16.76 -11.46
N LYS A 427 0.55 -17.73 -11.16
CA LYS A 427 0.44 -19.11 -11.63
C LYS A 427 -0.81 -19.78 -11.08
N GLU A 428 -1.12 -19.57 -9.80
CA GLU A 428 -2.32 -20.11 -9.16
C GLU A 428 -3.56 -19.37 -9.64
N PHE A 429 -3.51 -18.03 -9.74
CA PHE A 429 -4.58 -17.21 -10.31
C PHE A 429 -4.99 -17.68 -11.72
N LYS A 430 -4.04 -18.04 -12.59
CA LYS A 430 -4.32 -18.57 -13.94
C LYS A 430 -5.13 -19.87 -13.95
N GLN A 431 -5.20 -20.60 -12.83
CA GLN A 431 -6.05 -21.78 -12.66
C GLN A 431 -7.52 -21.44 -12.37
N GLY A 432 -7.84 -20.15 -12.18
CA GLY A 432 -9.18 -19.61 -12.05
C GLY A 432 -9.37 -18.74 -10.81
N TYR A 433 -8.60 -18.97 -9.76
CA TYR A 433 -8.57 -18.14 -8.55
C TYR A 433 -7.40 -18.60 -7.69
N ILE A 434 -7.01 -17.78 -6.71
CA ILE A 434 -6.07 -18.19 -5.68
C ILE A 434 -6.87 -18.82 -4.56
N ALA A 435 -6.60 -20.09 -4.25
CA ALA A 435 -7.14 -20.77 -3.08
C ALA A 435 -6.36 -20.38 -1.81
N MET A 436 -6.99 -20.41 -0.64
CA MET A 436 -6.37 -19.90 0.59
C MET A 436 -5.13 -20.70 1.03
N GLU A 437 -5.10 -21.99 0.73
CA GLU A 437 -3.94 -22.87 0.97
C GLU A 437 -2.76 -22.60 0.03
N ASN A 438 -2.97 -21.82 -1.05
CA ASN A 438 -1.91 -21.47 -1.99
C ASN A 438 -1.23 -20.12 -1.67
N GLY A 439 -1.78 -19.35 -0.74
CA GLY A 439 -1.20 -18.08 -0.32
C GLY A 439 -2.19 -17.17 0.41
N ALA A 440 -1.66 -16.37 1.33
CA ALA A 440 -2.40 -15.32 2.00
C ALA A 440 -2.95 -14.30 0.98
N GLU A 441 -3.99 -13.58 1.40
CA GLU A 441 -4.70 -12.52 0.70
C GLU A 441 -5.36 -13.01 -0.59
N SER A 442 -5.76 -14.29 -0.57
CA SER A 442 -6.26 -15.03 -1.73
C SER A 442 -7.39 -14.32 -2.48
N VAL A 443 -8.33 -13.70 -1.74
CA VAL A 443 -9.48 -13.00 -2.35
C VAL A 443 -9.04 -11.69 -2.98
N SER A 444 -8.32 -10.84 -2.22
CA SER A 444 -7.80 -9.56 -2.72
C SER A 444 -6.95 -9.75 -3.95
N LYS A 445 -5.95 -10.63 -3.88
CA LYS A 445 -5.04 -10.92 -5.00
C LYS A 445 -5.79 -11.44 -6.21
N THR A 446 -6.82 -12.28 -6.03
CA THR A 446 -7.63 -12.75 -7.16
C THR A 446 -8.39 -11.60 -7.84
N ILE A 447 -8.98 -10.68 -7.06
CA ILE A 447 -9.71 -9.53 -7.58
C ILE A 447 -8.76 -8.55 -8.29
N GLU A 448 -7.64 -8.23 -7.67
CA GLU A 448 -6.70 -7.22 -8.16
C GLU A 448 -5.82 -7.74 -9.30
N ASN A 449 -5.44 -9.02 -9.32
CA ASN A 449 -4.81 -9.62 -10.50
C ASN A 449 -5.78 -9.61 -11.70
N ALA A 450 -7.10 -9.75 -11.48
CA ALA A 450 -8.07 -9.67 -12.56
C ALA A 450 -8.10 -8.27 -13.21
N LEU A 451 -7.90 -7.19 -12.43
CA LEU A 451 -7.68 -5.85 -12.96
C LEU A 451 -6.40 -5.76 -13.80
N ASP A 452 -5.29 -6.32 -13.32
CA ASP A 452 -4.02 -6.28 -14.07
C ASP A 452 -4.15 -7.00 -15.42
N TYR A 453 -4.86 -8.15 -15.45
CA TYR A 453 -5.18 -8.84 -16.70
C TYR A 453 -6.19 -8.08 -17.57
N TYR A 454 -7.12 -7.31 -17.01
CA TYR A 454 -7.97 -6.42 -17.80
C TYR A 454 -7.13 -5.39 -18.55
N ALA A 455 -6.21 -4.72 -17.86
CA ALA A 455 -5.28 -3.75 -18.45
C ALA A 455 -4.41 -4.39 -19.55
N TYR A 456 -3.81 -5.55 -19.27
CA TYR A 456 -3.01 -6.29 -20.24
C TYR A 456 -3.84 -6.73 -21.47
N ASN A 457 -5.04 -7.27 -21.26
CA ASN A 457 -5.91 -7.74 -22.34
C ASN A 457 -6.38 -6.59 -23.24
N LEU A 458 -6.60 -5.39 -22.70
CA LEU A 458 -6.91 -4.19 -23.49
C LEU A 458 -5.75 -3.80 -24.42
N ILE A 459 -4.51 -3.78 -23.93
CA ILE A 459 -3.34 -3.44 -24.75
C ILE A 459 -3.10 -4.50 -25.82
N LYS A 460 -3.12 -5.78 -25.43
CA LYS A 460 -2.89 -6.91 -26.33
C LYS A 460 -4.07 -7.16 -27.28
N LYS A 461 -5.23 -6.54 -27.02
CA LYS A 461 -6.50 -6.81 -27.71
C LYS A 461 -6.89 -8.30 -27.64
N SER A 462 -6.63 -8.92 -26.49
CA SER A 462 -6.91 -10.32 -26.21
C SER A 462 -8.39 -10.53 -25.88
N LYS A 463 -8.95 -11.69 -26.25
CA LYS A 463 -10.30 -12.13 -25.86
C LYS A 463 -10.32 -13.04 -24.63
N ASN A 464 -9.17 -13.24 -23.98
CA ASN A 464 -9.10 -14.06 -22.79
C ASN A 464 -9.90 -13.44 -21.62
N GLN A 465 -10.30 -14.29 -20.69
CA GLN A 465 -11.24 -13.93 -19.62
C GLN A 465 -10.64 -13.95 -18.21
N GLU A 466 -9.32 -13.87 -18.07
CA GLU A 466 -8.65 -13.83 -16.75
C GLU A 466 -9.16 -12.66 -15.91
N HIS A 467 -9.54 -11.55 -16.55
CA HIS A 467 -10.17 -10.41 -15.90
C HIS A 467 -11.52 -10.69 -15.23
N LYS A 468 -12.13 -11.88 -15.45
CA LYS A 468 -13.39 -12.32 -14.84
C LYS A 468 -13.23 -13.41 -13.77
N TYR A 469 -12.00 -13.85 -13.50
CA TYR A 469 -11.70 -14.94 -12.57
C TYR A 469 -12.12 -14.67 -11.12
N TYR A 470 -12.24 -13.40 -10.72
CA TYR A 470 -12.79 -13.00 -9.42
C TYR A 470 -14.21 -13.58 -9.16
N GLN A 471 -15.01 -13.80 -10.21
CA GLN A 471 -16.35 -14.37 -10.06
C GLN A 471 -16.33 -15.82 -9.53
N ASN A 472 -15.20 -16.53 -9.63
CA ASN A 472 -15.02 -17.86 -9.06
C ASN A 472 -15.04 -17.87 -7.54
N LEU A 473 -14.77 -16.74 -6.89
CA LEU A 473 -14.81 -16.59 -5.44
C LEU A 473 -16.15 -16.02 -4.94
N TYR A 474 -17.10 -15.72 -5.81
CA TYR A 474 -18.40 -15.24 -5.37
C TYR A 474 -19.28 -16.38 -4.87
N ASN A 475 -19.58 -16.41 -3.56
CA ASN A 475 -20.50 -17.37 -2.97
C ASN A 475 -21.94 -16.81 -2.96
N PRO A 476 -22.88 -17.33 -3.76
CA PRO A 476 -24.24 -16.82 -3.80
C PRO A 476 -25.07 -17.10 -2.52
N GLU A 477 -24.62 -18.04 -1.68
CA GLU A 477 -25.31 -18.38 -0.42
C GLU A 477 -24.99 -17.35 0.68
N THR A 478 -23.82 -16.70 0.65
CA THR A 478 -23.44 -15.62 1.60
C THR A 478 -23.56 -14.25 0.96
N GLY A 479 -23.42 -14.17 -0.36
CA GLY A 479 -23.48 -12.95 -1.15
C GLY A 479 -22.18 -12.12 -1.15
N PHE A 480 -21.04 -12.76 -0.89
CA PHE A 480 -19.72 -12.13 -0.83
C PHE A 480 -18.70 -12.89 -1.67
N PHE A 481 -17.61 -12.20 -2.04
CA PHE A 481 -16.38 -12.86 -2.45
C PHE A 481 -15.75 -13.51 -1.23
N GLN A 482 -15.71 -14.84 -1.23
CA GLN A 482 -15.37 -15.67 -0.10
C GLN A 482 -14.20 -16.58 -0.46
N PRO A 483 -13.21 -16.75 0.43
CA PRO A 483 -12.09 -17.66 0.18
C PRO A 483 -12.57 -19.10 -0.02
N LYS A 484 -11.80 -19.82 -0.82
CA LYS A 484 -11.99 -21.26 -1.04
C LYS A 484 -10.78 -22.03 -0.54
N GLN A 485 -11.06 -23.17 0.08
CA GLN A 485 -10.10 -24.20 0.44
C GLN A 485 -10.48 -25.51 -0.22
N ASN A 486 -9.55 -26.16 -0.91
CA ASN A 486 -9.76 -27.46 -1.53
C ASN A 486 -11.06 -27.50 -2.37
N CYS A 487 -11.21 -26.46 -3.19
CA CYS A 487 -12.37 -26.16 -4.03
C CYS A 487 -13.72 -25.96 -3.31
N SER A 488 -13.77 -25.84 -1.99
CA SER A 488 -14.96 -25.48 -1.21
C SER A 488 -14.87 -24.06 -0.67
N PHE A 489 -15.98 -23.32 -0.65
CA PHE A 489 -16.05 -22.10 0.15
C PHE A 489 -15.86 -22.42 1.63
N THR A 490 -15.23 -21.51 2.39
CA THR A 490 -15.04 -21.73 3.83
C THR A 490 -16.38 -21.96 4.55
N LYS A 491 -16.44 -22.95 5.45
CA LYS A 491 -17.70 -23.29 6.15
C LYS A 491 -18.12 -22.20 7.14
N ILE A 492 -17.14 -21.61 7.84
CA ILE A 492 -17.32 -20.48 8.75
C ILE A 492 -16.92 -19.22 7.99
N PHE A 493 -17.83 -18.24 7.96
CA PHE A 493 -17.61 -16.99 7.26
C PHE A 493 -18.29 -15.85 8.01
N ASP A 494 -17.49 -14.89 8.47
CA ASP A 494 -17.94 -13.64 9.04
C ASP A 494 -17.48 -12.49 8.12
N PRO A 495 -18.39 -11.76 7.46
CA PRO A 495 -18.00 -10.69 6.55
C PRO A 495 -17.40 -9.46 7.26
N TYR A 496 -17.50 -9.38 8.59
CA TYR A 496 -16.89 -8.32 9.41
C TYR A 496 -15.45 -8.64 9.83
N GLU A 497 -14.98 -9.86 9.56
CA GLU A 497 -13.71 -10.36 10.03
C GLU A 497 -12.56 -9.83 9.16
N VAL A 498 -11.60 -9.15 9.81
CA VAL A 498 -10.29 -8.85 9.23
C VAL A 498 -9.41 -10.09 9.42
N ASN A 499 -9.16 -10.82 8.33
CA ASN A 499 -8.42 -12.08 8.34
C ASN A 499 -7.37 -12.16 7.22
N PHE A 500 -6.69 -13.29 7.06
CA PHE A 500 -5.58 -13.41 6.11
C PHE A 500 -6.00 -13.50 4.64
N ASN A 501 -7.28 -13.43 4.27
CA ASN A 501 -7.72 -13.56 2.87
C ASN A 501 -8.04 -12.23 2.19
N TYR A 502 -8.14 -11.16 2.98
CA TYR A 502 -8.37 -9.80 2.55
C TYR A 502 -7.17 -8.93 2.98
N THR A 503 -6.73 -8.01 2.12
CA THR A 503 -5.53 -7.19 2.34
C THR A 503 -5.97 -5.94 3.07
N GLU A 504 -5.60 -5.82 4.35
CA GLU A 504 -5.94 -4.67 5.20
C GLU A 504 -7.43 -4.32 5.21
N ALA A 505 -8.27 -5.36 5.08
CA ALA A 505 -9.69 -5.19 4.86
C ALA A 505 -10.47 -6.42 5.34
N ASN A 506 -11.79 -6.34 5.24
CA ASN A 506 -12.71 -7.47 5.37
C ASN A 506 -13.51 -7.70 4.07
N ALA A 507 -14.44 -8.66 4.11
CA ALA A 507 -15.23 -9.03 2.94
C ALA A 507 -16.18 -7.92 2.46
N TRP A 508 -16.63 -7.02 3.34
CA TRP A 508 -17.45 -5.88 2.95
C TRP A 508 -16.67 -4.89 2.09
N GLN A 509 -15.45 -4.58 2.51
CA GLN A 509 -14.60 -3.58 1.86
C GLN A 509 -14.09 -4.07 0.50
N TYR A 510 -13.81 -5.37 0.35
CA TYR A 510 -13.44 -5.96 -0.96
C TYR A 510 -14.63 -6.36 -1.84
N LEU A 511 -15.87 -6.27 -1.35
CA LEU A 511 -17.07 -6.68 -2.10
C LEU A 511 -17.20 -5.95 -3.45
N PHE A 512 -16.63 -4.75 -3.55
CA PHE A 512 -16.73 -3.90 -4.73
C PHE A 512 -15.43 -3.79 -5.53
N GLY A 513 -14.38 -4.55 -5.18
CA GLY A 513 -13.04 -4.40 -5.74
C GLY A 513 -12.90 -4.71 -7.24
N ALA A 514 -13.87 -5.39 -7.86
CA ALA A 514 -13.87 -5.71 -9.29
C ALA A 514 -14.31 -4.50 -10.16
N HIS A 515 -13.76 -3.31 -9.88
CA HIS A 515 -14.16 -2.04 -10.49
C HIS A 515 -13.87 -1.91 -12.01
N HIS A 516 -13.08 -2.82 -12.59
CA HIS A 516 -12.87 -2.92 -14.03
C HIS A 516 -14.03 -3.62 -14.77
N ASP A 517 -14.85 -4.39 -14.05
CA ASP A 517 -15.93 -5.22 -14.60
C ASP A 517 -17.22 -5.10 -13.74
N ILE A 518 -17.72 -3.87 -13.60
CA ILE A 518 -18.91 -3.57 -12.78
C ILE A 518 -20.12 -4.42 -13.17
N ASN A 519 -20.34 -4.68 -14.46
CA ASN A 519 -21.47 -5.49 -14.90
C ASN A 519 -21.30 -6.97 -14.55
N GLY A 520 -20.11 -7.55 -14.68
CA GLY A 520 -19.85 -8.90 -14.18
C GLY A 520 -20.01 -9.02 -12.65
N MET A 521 -19.70 -7.95 -11.92
CA MET A 521 -19.95 -7.87 -10.47
C MET A 521 -21.45 -7.77 -10.16
N ILE A 522 -22.22 -6.98 -10.90
CA ILE A 522 -23.69 -6.93 -10.80
C ILE A 522 -24.30 -8.30 -11.09
N ASP A 523 -23.80 -9.01 -12.11
CA ASP A 523 -24.21 -10.38 -12.44
C ASP A 523 -23.95 -11.36 -11.28
N CYS A 524 -22.91 -11.12 -10.48
CA CYS A 524 -22.69 -11.86 -9.23
C CYS A 524 -23.83 -11.59 -8.25
N PHE A 525 -24.15 -10.33 -7.99
CA PHE A 525 -25.19 -9.94 -7.04
C PHE A 525 -26.59 -10.40 -7.44
N HIS A 526 -26.86 -10.58 -8.74
CA HIS A 526 -28.10 -11.20 -9.21
C HIS A 526 -28.26 -12.67 -8.81
N ARG A 527 -27.17 -13.37 -8.47
CA ARG A 527 -27.19 -14.77 -8.03
C ARG A 527 -27.45 -14.94 -6.53
N ASP A 528 -27.49 -13.86 -5.76
CA ASP A 528 -27.74 -13.87 -4.31
C ASP A 528 -28.98 -14.68 -3.93
N LYS A 529 -28.84 -15.60 -2.96
CA LYS A 529 -29.96 -16.34 -2.36
C LYS A 529 -30.39 -15.83 -1.00
N VAL A 530 -29.52 -15.07 -0.31
CA VAL A 530 -29.77 -14.51 1.03
C VAL A 530 -31.05 -13.65 1.07
N HIS A 531 -31.44 -13.09 -0.08
CA HIS A 531 -32.55 -12.13 -0.18
C HIS A 531 -33.74 -12.58 -1.05
N ASP A 532 -33.74 -13.81 -1.56
CA ASP A 532 -34.88 -14.38 -2.34
C ASP A 532 -36.14 -14.64 -1.47
N LYS A 533 -36.09 -14.31 -0.17
CA LYS A 533 -37.23 -14.43 0.76
C LYS A 533 -38.16 -13.22 0.78
N THR A 534 -37.78 -12.06 0.24
CA THR A 534 -38.68 -10.89 0.11
C THR A 534 -39.22 -10.79 -1.32
N LYS A 535 -40.16 -11.67 -1.67
CA LYS A 535 -40.94 -11.61 -2.93
C LYS A 535 -41.92 -10.42 -2.93
N VAL A 536 -41.44 -9.20 -2.77
CA VAL A 536 -42.23 -7.99 -3.09
C VAL A 536 -41.84 -7.60 -4.53
N LYS A 537 -42.53 -8.21 -5.49
CA LYS A 537 -42.19 -8.18 -6.92
C LYS A 537 -42.15 -6.80 -7.60
N ASN A 538 -42.57 -5.72 -6.93
CA ASN A 538 -42.76 -4.42 -7.58
C ASN A 538 -42.00 -3.22 -6.97
N ILE A 539 -41.12 -3.39 -5.96
CA ILE A 539 -40.43 -2.24 -5.30
C ILE A 539 -38.98 -2.56 -4.86
N ALA A 540 -38.37 -3.67 -5.27
CA ALA A 540 -37.01 -4.00 -4.79
C ALA A 540 -35.94 -3.11 -5.48
N PRO A 541 -35.02 -2.47 -4.73
CA PRO A 541 -33.93 -1.68 -5.32
C PRO A 541 -33.01 -2.56 -6.18
N HIS A 542 -32.27 -1.96 -7.13
CA HIS A 542 -31.26 -2.66 -7.93
C HIS A 542 -30.28 -3.44 -7.03
N PRO A 543 -29.80 -4.66 -7.40
CA PRO A 543 -28.94 -5.44 -6.51
C PRO A 543 -27.68 -4.71 -6.03
N LEU A 544 -27.03 -3.95 -6.92
CA LEU A 544 -25.90 -3.07 -6.57
C LEU A 544 -26.29 -2.04 -5.51
N GLU A 545 -27.43 -1.37 -5.70
CA GLU A 545 -27.94 -0.37 -4.74
C GLU A 545 -28.16 -0.99 -3.35
N ARG A 546 -28.71 -2.23 -3.29
CA ARG A 546 -28.94 -2.91 -2.01
C ARG A 546 -27.64 -3.24 -1.27
N LYS A 547 -26.62 -3.73 -2.00
CA LYS A 547 -25.31 -4.03 -1.42
C LYS A 547 -24.62 -2.76 -0.92
N LEU A 548 -24.64 -1.69 -1.71
CA LEU A 548 -24.08 -0.39 -1.31
C LEU A 548 -24.83 0.21 -0.11
N ASP A 549 -26.18 0.15 -0.10
CA ASP A 549 -26.97 0.61 1.05
C ASP A 549 -26.59 -0.17 2.31
N SER A 550 -26.28 -1.46 2.18
CA SER A 550 -25.87 -2.30 3.31
C SER A 550 -24.46 -1.94 3.80
N LEU A 551 -23.51 -1.72 2.88
CA LEU A 551 -22.16 -1.25 3.20
C LEU A 551 -22.19 -0.01 4.08
N PHE A 552 -22.94 1.03 3.67
CA PHE A 552 -22.97 2.31 4.36
C PHE A 552 -23.86 2.36 5.63
N ARG A 553 -24.73 1.36 5.84
CA ARG A 553 -25.69 1.35 6.97
C ARG A 553 -25.39 0.31 8.03
N THR A 554 -24.64 -0.74 7.71
CA THR A 554 -24.34 -1.78 8.69
C THR A 554 -23.39 -1.27 9.79
N SER A 555 -23.24 -2.04 10.86
CA SER A 555 -22.34 -1.69 11.98
C SER A 555 -20.91 -1.49 11.49
N SER A 556 -20.20 -0.47 12.01
CA SER A 556 -18.76 -0.26 11.79
C SER A 556 -17.87 -1.18 12.65
N ARG A 557 -18.46 -1.99 13.53
CA ARG A 557 -17.70 -2.94 14.35
C ARG A 557 -17.06 -4.00 13.46
N MET A 558 -15.78 -4.26 13.68
CA MET A 558 -15.02 -5.33 13.03
C MET A 558 -14.77 -6.48 14.01
N THR A 559 -14.50 -7.67 13.46
CA THR A 559 -14.06 -8.87 14.17
C THR A 559 -12.71 -9.32 13.59
N GLY A 560 -12.08 -10.34 14.19
CA GLY A 560 -10.76 -10.79 13.74
C GLY A 560 -9.63 -9.88 14.22
N ARG A 561 -8.67 -9.59 13.34
CA ARG A 561 -7.47 -8.80 13.66
C ARG A 561 -7.77 -7.31 13.76
N GLU A 562 -7.01 -6.63 14.60
CA GLU A 562 -6.93 -5.17 14.56
C GLU A 562 -6.00 -4.74 13.42
N GLN A 563 -6.47 -3.81 12.57
CA GLN A 563 -5.71 -3.19 11.49
C GLN A 563 -5.79 -1.67 11.65
N ALA A 564 -4.64 -1.00 11.76
CA ALA A 564 -4.56 0.43 12.07
C ALA A 564 -5.11 1.31 10.94
N ASP A 565 -4.94 0.87 9.70
CA ASP A 565 -5.24 1.60 8.47
C ASP A 565 -6.75 1.62 8.16
N ILE A 566 -7.57 0.79 8.81
CA ILE A 566 -9.02 0.77 8.62
C ILE A 566 -9.69 1.87 9.47
N THR A 567 -9.70 3.08 8.96
CA THR A 567 -10.28 4.27 9.61
C THR A 567 -11.28 5.00 8.68
N GLY A 568 -11.83 6.12 9.13
CA GLY A 568 -12.76 6.91 8.31
C GLY A 568 -14.07 6.16 7.99
N LEU A 569 -14.66 5.52 9.01
CA LEU A 569 -15.77 4.57 8.81
C LEU A 569 -17.13 5.26 8.59
N LEU A 570 -17.86 4.81 7.56
CA LEU A 570 -19.30 5.06 7.36
C LEU A 570 -20.00 3.71 7.16
N GLY A 571 -20.46 3.11 8.25
CA GLY A 571 -20.80 1.69 8.25
C GLY A 571 -19.53 0.87 8.04
N GLN A 572 -19.48 0.02 7.02
CA GLN A 572 -18.30 -0.77 6.64
C GLN A 572 -17.44 -0.13 5.54
N TYR A 573 -17.89 0.98 4.94
CA TYR A 573 -17.03 1.81 4.09
C TYR A 573 -15.90 2.40 4.95
N ALA A 574 -14.65 2.23 4.55
CA ALA A 574 -13.48 2.78 5.22
C ALA A 574 -12.76 3.77 4.30
N HIS A 575 -12.76 5.05 4.63
CA HIS A 575 -12.11 6.05 3.78
C HIS A 575 -10.60 6.15 4.00
N GLY A 576 -10.10 5.72 5.16
CA GLY A 576 -8.67 5.76 5.46
C GLY A 576 -7.84 4.68 4.78
N ASN A 577 -8.49 3.80 4.00
CA ASN A 577 -7.84 2.76 3.22
C ASN A 577 -8.47 2.65 1.81
N GLU A 578 -7.62 2.39 0.84
CA GLU A 578 -7.82 2.47 -0.60
C GLU A 578 -8.88 1.54 -1.21
N PRO A 579 -9.14 0.31 -0.70
CA PRO A 579 -10.09 -0.61 -1.31
C PRO A 579 -11.51 -0.04 -1.49
N SER A 580 -11.90 0.91 -0.64
CA SER A 580 -13.24 1.52 -0.68
C SER A 580 -13.32 2.82 -1.51
N HIS A 581 -12.22 3.35 -2.04
CA HIS A 581 -12.21 4.72 -2.61
C HIS A 581 -13.20 4.94 -3.76
N HIS A 582 -13.54 3.91 -4.55
CA HIS A 582 -14.50 4.01 -5.67
C HIS A 582 -15.95 3.72 -5.27
N ASP A 583 -16.23 3.13 -4.11
CA ASP A 583 -17.54 2.54 -3.76
C ASP A 583 -18.70 3.53 -3.86
N ALA A 584 -18.51 4.77 -3.38
CA ALA A 584 -19.55 5.79 -3.38
C ALA A 584 -20.01 6.16 -4.80
N TYR A 585 -19.14 6.04 -5.80
CA TYR A 585 -19.43 6.31 -7.20
C TYR A 585 -20.20 5.17 -7.89
N LEU A 586 -20.24 3.98 -7.28
CA LEU A 586 -20.93 2.83 -7.86
C LEU A 586 -22.45 2.98 -7.91
N TYR A 587 -23.05 3.88 -7.13
CA TYR A 587 -24.47 4.19 -7.25
C TYR A 587 -24.85 4.76 -8.63
N ASN A 588 -23.92 5.38 -9.37
CA ASN A 588 -24.17 5.84 -10.74
C ASN A 588 -24.54 4.67 -11.68
N TYR A 589 -23.93 3.49 -11.48
CA TYR A 589 -24.18 2.29 -12.29
C TYR A 589 -25.55 1.62 -12.01
N CYS A 590 -26.31 2.15 -11.05
CA CYS A 590 -27.69 1.71 -10.79
C CYS A 590 -28.69 2.87 -10.79
N ASN A 591 -28.36 3.97 -11.48
CA ASN A 591 -29.21 5.17 -11.63
C ASN A 591 -29.58 5.83 -10.29
N ARG A 592 -28.67 5.78 -9.31
CA ARG A 592 -28.79 6.42 -8.00
C ARG A 592 -27.75 7.52 -7.79
N ASN A 593 -27.57 8.39 -8.79
CA ASN A 593 -26.61 9.49 -8.75
C ASN A 593 -26.84 10.44 -7.54
N ASP A 594 -28.07 10.51 -7.00
CA ASP A 594 -28.38 11.23 -5.76
C ASP A 594 -27.63 10.66 -4.55
N LYS A 595 -27.52 9.33 -4.45
CA LYS A 595 -26.75 8.66 -3.39
C LYS A 595 -25.25 8.83 -3.58
N THR A 596 -24.75 8.79 -4.82
CA THR A 596 -23.35 9.15 -5.12
C THR A 596 -23.04 10.55 -4.59
N GLN A 597 -23.84 11.55 -4.99
CA GLN A 597 -23.66 12.94 -4.56
C GLN A 597 -23.71 13.07 -3.03
N MET A 598 -24.65 12.38 -2.38
CA MET A 598 -24.79 12.37 -0.92
C MET A 598 -23.56 11.80 -0.23
N TYR A 599 -23.11 10.59 -0.58
CA TYR A 599 -21.99 9.92 0.10
C TYR A 599 -20.66 10.59 -0.20
N VAL A 600 -20.37 10.94 -1.46
CA VAL A 600 -19.15 11.66 -1.83
C VAL A 600 -19.04 12.99 -1.07
N THR A 601 -20.14 13.75 -0.99
CA THR A 601 -20.16 15.00 -0.22
C THR A 601 -19.97 14.75 1.29
N ARG A 602 -20.56 13.68 1.82
CA ARG A 602 -20.41 13.30 3.23
C ARG A 602 -18.96 12.91 3.56
N ILE A 603 -18.32 12.13 2.69
CA ILE A 603 -16.92 11.72 2.80
C ILE A 603 -16.01 12.96 2.80
N MET A 604 -16.13 13.83 1.78
CA MET A 604 -15.35 15.07 1.71
C MET A 604 -15.51 15.97 2.95
N ASN A 605 -16.71 16.05 3.52
CA ASN A 605 -16.98 16.91 4.69
C ASN A 605 -16.51 16.30 6.02
N ASN A 606 -16.51 14.97 6.14
CA ASN A 606 -16.21 14.29 7.40
C ASN A 606 -14.73 13.95 7.56
N PHE A 607 -14.04 13.66 6.45
CA PHE A 607 -12.71 13.06 6.47
C PHE A 607 -11.61 13.95 5.92
N TYR A 608 -11.95 15.15 5.44
CA TYR A 608 -10.98 16.15 5.03
C TYR A 608 -11.21 17.47 5.76
N THR A 609 -10.18 17.96 6.46
CA THR A 609 -10.23 19.25 7.15
C THR A 609 -8.98 20.08 6.90
N ASP A 610 -9.01 21.35 7.29
CA ASP A 610 -7.89 22.29 7.19
C ASP A 610 -6.95 22.26 8.41
N LYS A 611 -7.12 21.27 9.29
CA LYS A 611 -6.33 21.05 10.51
C LYS A 611 -5.19 20.06 10.27
N ALA A 612 -4.29 19.94 11.25
CA ALA A 612 -3.17 19.02 11.17
C ALA A 612 -3.61 17.54 11.08
N ASP A 613 -4.68 17.16 11.79
CA ASP A 613 -5.36 15.87 11.74
C ASP A 613 -6.37 15.78 10.57
N GLY A 614 -6.11 16.52 9.49
CA GLY A 614 -7.06 16.75 8.40
C GLY A 614 -7.26 15.58 7.45
N LEU A 615 -6.57 14.45 7.65
CA LEU A 615 -6.72 13.21 6.88
C LEU A 615 -7.11 12.09 7.84
N CYS A 616 -8.05 11.22 7.44
CA CYS A 616 -8.53 10.15 8.32
C CYS A 616 -7.62 8.91 8.36
N GLY A 617 -6.73 8.74 7.39
CA GLY A 617 -5.75 7.65 7.29
C GLY A 617 -4.52 8.13 6.53
N ASN A 618 -3.64 7.19 6.20
CA ASN A 618 -2.38 7.41 5.50
C ASN A 618 -2.60 8.26 4.24
N GLU A 619 -1.70 9.20 3.93
CA GLU A 619 -1.83 10.01 2.72
C GLU A 619 -1.48 9.22 1.43
N ASP A 620 -0.67 8.16 1.60
CA ASP A 620 -0.23 7.20 0.59
C ASP A 620 0.27 7.84 -0.71
N CYS A 621 1.29 8.69 -0.56
CA CYS A 621 2.04 9.29 -1.65
C CYS A 621 1.17 10.07 -2.66
N GLY A 622 0.13 10.75 -2.17
CA GLY A 622 -0.79 11.54 -2.99
C GLY A 622 -2.16 10.90 -3.20
N GLN A 623 -2.40 9.65 -2.81
CA GLN A 623 -3.60 8.92 -3.20
C GLN A 623 -4.87 9.49 -2.54
N MET A 624 -4.87 9.66 -1.22
CA MET A 624 -5.99 10.28 -0.49
C MET A 624 -6.28 11.69 -0.99
N SER A 625 -5.21 12.44 -1.27
CA SER A 625 -5.31 13.79 -1.79
C SER A 625 -5.86 13.85 -3.23
N ALA A 626 -5.47 12.90 -4.09
CA ALA A 626 -5.96 12.80 -5.45
C ALA A 626 -7.47 12.48 -5.48
N TRP A 627 -7.94 11.62 -4.57
CA TRP A 627 -9.38 11.36 -4.40
C TRP A 627 -10.16 12.65 -4.11
N TYR A 628 -9.67 13.47 -3.18
CA TYR A 628 -10.31 14.75 -2.86
C TYR A 628 -10.28 15.72 -4.04
N VAL A 629 -9.16 15.85 -4.74
CA VAL A 629 -9.02 16.75 -5.90
C VAL A 629 -10.04 16.39 -7.00
N PHE A 630 -10.15 15.10 -7.35
CA PHE A 630 -11.15 14.62 -8.30
C PHE A 630 -12.58 14.90 -7.82
N SER A 631 -12.90 14.46 -6.60
CA SER A 631 -14.24 14.59 -6.02
C SER A 631 -14.69 16.05 -5.92
N ALA A 632 -13.78 16.96 -5.55
CA ALA A 632 -14.06 18.38 -5.45
C ALA A 632 -14.27 19.06 -6.82
N MET A 633 -13.63 18.56 -7.88
CA MET A 633 -13.93 18.96 -9.27
C MET A 633 -15.25 18.36 -9.79
N GLY A 634 -15.77 17.31 -9.14
CA GLY A 634 -17.08 16.75 -9.37
C GLY A 634 -17.10 15.45 -10.18
N PHE A 635 -15.99 14.73 -10.27
CA PHE A 635 -15.93 13.44 -10.98
C PHE A 635 -14.76 12.57 -10.50
N TYR A 636 -14.81 11.25 -10.72
CA TYR A 636 -13.78 10.30 -10.26
C TYR A 636 -13.53 9.14 -11.23
N PRO A 637 -12.28 8.67 -11.41
CA PRO A 637 -11.95 7.53 -12.28
C PRO A 637 -12.20 6.18 -11.57
N VAL A 638 -13.43 5.67 -11.62
CA VAL A 638 -13.75 4.34 -11.03
C VAL A 638 -12.93 3.22 -11.67
N ASN A 639 -12.73 3.27 -12.99
CA ASN A 639 -11.83 2.36 -13.70
C ASN A 639 -10.55 3.12 -14.06
N PRO A 640 -9.45 2.96 -13.29
CA PRO A 640 -8.23 3.75 -13.46
C PRO A 640 -7.44 3.42 -14.73
N VAL A 641 -7.73 2.29 -15.38
CA VAL A 641 -7.07 1.89 -16.64
C VAL A 641 -7.53 2.78 -17.79
N THR A 642 -8.78 3.22 -17.76
CA THR A 642 -9.38 4.06 -18.80
C THR A 642 -9.44 5.51 -18.36
N SER A 643 -9.16 6.47 -19.25
CA SER A 643 -9.31 7.91 -18.97
C SER A 643 -10.77 8.37 -19.02
N LYS A 644 -11.64 7.62 -18.32
CA LYS A 644 -13.08 7.87 -18.19
C LYS A 644 -13.42 8.15 -16.73
N PHE A 645 -14.43 8.99 -16.51
CA PHE A 645 -14.79 9.50 -15.20
C PHE A 645 -16.27 9.33 -14.92
N GLN A 646 -16.59 8.98 -13.67
CA GLN A 646 -17.94 8.97 -13.14
C GLN A 646 -18.29 10.32 -12.53
N SER A 647 -19.49 10.82 -12.80
CA SER A 647 -19.96 12.09 -12.23
C SER A 647 -20.15 12.01 -10.70
N GLY A 648 -19.88 13.10 -10.00
CA GLY A 648 -20.07 13.27 -8.56
C GLY A 648 -20.73 14.61 -8.24
N PHE A 649 -20.24 15.29 -7.21
CA PHE A 649 -20.76 16.60 -6.78
C PHE A 649 -19.63 17.66 -6.73
N PRO A 650 -19.56 18.60 -7.69
CA PRO A 650 -18.52 19.63 -7.68
C PRO A 650 -18.70 20.61 -6.53
N LEU A 651 -17.61 20.97 -5.84
CA LEU A 651 -17.65 21.91 -4.71
C LEU A 651 -17.63 23.38 -5.13
N PHE A 652 -16.93 23.71 -6.22
CA PHE A 652 -16.65 25.09 -6.64
C PHE A 652 -17.52 25.53 -7.82
N ASN A 653 -17.90 26.81 -7.92
CA ASN A 653 -18.79 27.25 -9.02
C ASN A 653 -18.08 27.28 -10.36
N THR A 654 -16.76 27.56 -10.37
CA THR A 654 -15.97 27.54 -11.60
C THR A 654 -14.57 27.04 -11.32
N VAL A 655 -14.20 25.96 -12.02
CA VAL A 655 -12.85 25.41 -12.06
C VAL A 655 -12.36 25.45 -13.52
N GLU A 656 -11.14 25.94 -13.74
CA GLU A 656 -10.47 25.86 -15.04
C GLU A 656 -9.23 24.97 -14.95
N ILE A 657 -9.14 23.98 -15.84
CA ILE A 657 -7.93 23.16 -16.01
C ILE A 657 -7.13 23.70 -17.19
N ARG A 658 -5.82 23.93 -16.98
CA ARG A 658 -4.91 24.55 -17.94
C ARG A 658 -3.65 23.71 -18.11
N ILE A 659 -3.62 22.95 -19.20
CA ILE A 659 -2.49 22.10 -19.57
C ILE A 659 -1.69 22.81 -20.67
N PRO A 660 -0.35 22.91 -20.54
CA PRO A 660 0.47 23.59 -21.55
C PRO A 660 0.28 23.01 -22.96
N GLY A 661 -0.02 23.87 -23.92
CA GLY A 661 -0.25 23.49 -25.32
C GLY A 661 -1.65 22.95 -25.62
N GLN A 662 -2.57 22.95 -24.66
CA GLN A 662 -3.97 22.54 -24.83
C GLN A 662 -4.93 23.72 -24.64
N LYS A 663 -6.17 23.58 -25.14
CA LYS A 663 -7.25 24.51 -24.83
C LYS A 663 -7.69 24.27 -23.38
N LYS A 664 -8.10 25.34 -22.69
CA LYS A 664 -8.57 25.25 -21.30
C LYS A 664 -9.84 24.38 -21.23
N ILE A 665 -9.92 23.52 -20.22
CA ILE A 665 -11.15 22.82 -19.85
C ILE A 665 -11.84 23.64 -18.76
N LYS A 666 -13.15 23.81 -18.85
CA LYS A 666 -13.93 24.62 -17.91
C LYS A 666 -15.00 23.75 -17.26
N ILE A 667 -15.10 23.79 -15.95
CA ILE A 667 -16.11 23.10 -15.15
C ILE A 667 -16.95 24.15 -14.42
N GLU A 668 -18.26 24.12 -14.59
CA GLU A 668 -19.17 25.13 -14.05
C GLU A 668 -20.37 24.54 -13.30
N ARG A 669 -20.74 25.20 -12.19
CA ARG A 669 -22.01 24.95 -11.49
C ARG A 669 -23.02 26.04 -11.88
N ASN A 670 -24.00 25.68 -12.68
CA ASN A 670 -25.04 26.59 -13.12
C ASN A 670 -26.29 26.47 -12.24
N ASN A 671 -26.79 27.60 -11.76
CA ASN A 671 -28.03 27.69 -10.95
C ASN A 671 -27.99 26.95 -9.59
N TYR A 672 -26.81 26.75 -9.00
CA TYR A 672 -26.68 26.06 -7.71
C TYR A 672 -27.31 26.84 -6.54
N LYS A 673 -28.10 26.13 -5.72
CA LYS A 673 -28.52 26.55 -4.37
C LYS A 673 -28.26 25.40 -3.39
N ARG A 674 -27.88 25.73 -2.15
CA ARG A 674 -27.34 24.82 -1.11
C ARG A 674 -28.20 23.58 -0.72
N LYS A 675 -29.37 23.38 -1.33
CA LYS A 675 -30.30 22.27 -1.09
C LYS A 675 -30.60 21.41 -2.33
N PHE A 676 -29.95 21.70 -3.47
CA PHE A 676 -30.30 21.12 -4.76
C PHE A 676 -29.29 20.05 -5.17
N PHE A 677 -29.78 19.00 -5.82
CA PHE A 677 -28.96 17.98 -6.45
C PHE A 677 -28.59 18.41 -7.86
N VAL A 678 -27.49 17.87 -8.39
CA VAL A 678 -27.25 17.94 -9.83
C VAL A 678 -28.43 17.25 -10.50
N SER A 679 -29.10 17.93 -11.43
CA SER A 679 -30.26 17.46 -12.18
C SER A 679 -29.93 17.17 -13.64
N ARG A 680 -28.90 17.82 -14.19
CA ARG A 680 -28.41 17.64 -15.56
C ARG A 680 -26.91 17.90 -15.64
N LEU A 681 -26.22 17.17 -16.51
CA LEU A 681 -24.79 17.29 -16.79
C LEU A 681 -24.58 17.35 -18.31
N SER A 682 -23.81 18.33 -18.79
CA SER A 682 -23.50 18.47 -20.21
C SER A 682 -22.01 18.71 -20.46
N ILE A 683 -21.50 18.24 -21.59
CA ILE A 683 -20.18 18.62 -22.14
C ILE A 683 -20.41 19.34 -23.46
N ASN A 684 -19.92 20.58 -23.58
CA ASN A 684 -20.09 21.42 -24.79
C ASN A 684 -21.57 21.56 -25.22
N ASP A 685 -22.47 21.63 -24.23
CA ASP A 685 -23.93 21.72 -24.35
C ASP A 685 -24.65 20.44 -24.81
N ASP A 686 -23.91 19.35 -25.06
CA ASP A 686 -24.47 18.01 -25.26
C ASP A 686 -24.64 17.29 -23.92
N ASP A 687 -25.81 16.69 -23.70
CA ASP A 687 -26.07 15.89 -22.50
C ASP A 687 -25.26 14.59 -22.52
N ILE A 688 -24.70 14.22 -21.37
CA ILE A 688 -23.80 13.06 -21.26
C ILE A 688 -24.30 12.01 -20.28
N HIS A 689 -23.85 10.78 -20.47
CA HIS A 689 -24.04 9.66 -19.53
C HIS A 689 -23.22 9.84 -18.25
N SER A 690 -23.46 8.99 -17.25
CA SER A 690 -22.77 9.11 -15.95
C SER A 690 -21.27 8.88 -16.05
N GLU A 691 -20.85 8.13 -17.08
CA GLU A 691 -19.47 7.94 -17.51
C GLU A 691 -19.14 8.86 -18.70
N PHE A 692 -18.03 9.59 -18.63
CA PHE A 692 -17.59 10.46 -19.72
C PHE A 692 -16.07 10.59 -19.80
N SER A 693 -15.58 11.00 -20.96
CA SER A 693 -14.18 11.37 -21.19
C SER A 693 -14.04 12.89 -21.15
N ILE A 694 -12.87 13.38 -20.77
CA ILE A 694 -12.55 14.81 -20.76
C ILE A 694 -11.48 15.10 -21.82
N HIS A 695 -11.73 16.07 -22.67
CA HIS A 695 -10.86 16.49 -23.76
C HIS A 695 -10.50 17.97 -23.69
N SER A 696 -9.35 18.31 -24.29
CA SER A 696 -8.86 19.68 -24.37
C SER A 696 -9.88 20.63 -25.00
N GLY A 697 -10.37 21.60 -24.23
CA GLY A 697 -11.34 22.60 -24.69
C GLY A 697 -12.77 22.39 -24.18
N ASP A 698 -13.03 21.28 -23.49
CA ASP A 698 -14.37 20.95 -23.02
C ASP A 698 -14.93 21.96 -22.01
N GLN A 699 -16.23 22.21 -22.13
CA GLN A 699 -17.04 22.94 -21.17
C GLN A 699 -18.01 21.98 -20.48
N ILE A 700 -17.71 21.61 -19.25
CA ILE A 700 -18.49 20.71 -18.42
C ILE A 700 -19.41 21.54 -17.53
N LYS A 701 -20.72 21.40 -17.66
CA LYS A 701 -21.71 22.19 -16.91
C LYS A 701 -22.60 21.28 -16.09
N PHE A 702 -22.66 21.54 -14.78
CA PHE A 702 -23.55 20.89 -13.83
C PHE A 702 -24.73 21.82 -13.55
N TYR A 703 -25.94 21.36 -13.84
CA TYR A 703 -27.19 22.09 -13.57
C TYR A 703 -27.89 21.50 -12.35
N TYR A 704 -28.61 22.34 -11.60
CA TYR A 704 -29.21 21.98 -10.32
C TYR A 704 -30.71 22.24 -10.29
N ASP A 705 -31.45 21.36 -9.61
CA ASP A 705 -32.89 21.49 -9.35
C ASP A 705 -33.23 21.04 -7.91
N SER A 706 -34.25 21.66 -7.34
CA SER A 706 -34.88 21.33 -6.07
C SER A 706 -35.70 20.05 -6.05
N LYS A 707 -36.24 19.62 -7.19
CA LYS A 707 -37.20 18.50 -7.29
C LYS A 707 -36.65 17.29 -8.03
N ASN A 708 -35.72 17.50 -8.95
CA ASN A 708 -35.17 16.48 -9.80
C ASN A 708 -33.69 16.26 -9.48
N TYR A 709 -33.25 15.01 -9.51
CA TYR A 709 -31.84 14.65 -9.47
C TYR A 709 -31.45 14.00 -10.79
N LEU A 710 -30.15 13.99 -11.07
CA LEU A 710 -29.55 13.47 -12.28
C LEU A 710 -29.91 11.99 -12.43
N GLN A 711 -30.73 11.68 -13.43
CA GLN A 711 -30.97 10.31 -13.87
C GLN A 711 -30.22 10.15 -15.18
N LEU A 712 -29.16 9.35 -15.15
CA LEU A 712 -28.38 9.02 -16.32
C LEU A 712 -28.50 7.54 -16.54
N ASP A 713 -28.63 7.17 -17.81
CA ASP A 713 -28.56 5.76 -18.19
C ASP A 713 -27.26 5.19 -17.63
N PRO A 714 -27.33 4.05 -16.90
CA PRO A 714 -26.14 3.38 -16.43
C PRO A 714 -25.16 3.17 -17.59
N PRO A 715 -23.84 3.24 -17.35
CA PRO A 715 -22.86 2.99 -18.39
C PRO A 715 -23.12 1.63 -19.05
N VAL A 716 -23.43 1.63 -20.35
CA VAL A 716 -23.67 0.40 -21.11
C VAL A 716 -22.34 -0.29 -21.36
N ALA A 717 -22.21 -1.57 -21.02
CA ALA A 717 -20.99 -2.33 -21.27
C ALA A 717 -20.71 -2.48 -22.78
N THR A 718 -19.42 -2.42 -23.12
CA THR A 718 -18.89 -2.76 -24.45
C THR A 718 -18.67 -4.27 -24.64
N THR A 719 -18.83 -5.11 -23.60
CA THR A 719 -18.69 -6.57 -23.71
C THR A 719 -19.82 -7.31 -22.98
N THR A 720 -20.55 -8.13 -23.73
CA THR A 720 -21.71 -8.94 -23.30
C THR A 720 -21.34 -10.38 -22.94
N ASP A 721 -20.05 -10.73 -22.94
CA ASP A 721 -19.63 -12.13 -22.82
C ASP A 721 -19.84 -12.61 -21.39
N LYS A 722 -20.85 -13.44 -21.18
CA LYS A 722 -21.16 -14.04 -19.88
C LYS A 722 -20.02 -14.95 -19.44
N TYR A 723 -19.51 -14.75 -18.22
CA TYR A 723 -18.58 -15.68 -17.59
C TYR A 723 -19.36 -16.69 -16.75
N ILE A 724 -18.95 -17.96 -16.81
CA ILE A 724 -19.54 -19.03 -16.00
C ILE A 724 -18.49 -19.43 -14.97
N PRO A 725 -18.71 -19.16 -13.67
CA PRO A 725 -17.76 -19.54 -12.64
C PRO A 725 -17.52 -21.06 -12.60
N VAL A 726 -16.29 -21.46 -12.31
CA VAL A 726 -15.89 -22.87 -12.22
C VAL A 726 -16.75 -23.64 -11.21
N PRO A 727 -16.99 -24.95 -11.44
CA PRO A 727 -17.66 -25.78 -10.45
C PRO A 727 -16.87 -25.81 -9.13
N TYR A 728 -17.54 -26.13 -8.02
CA TYR A 728 -16.92 -26.19 -6.69
C TYR A 728 -17.45 -27.39 -5.89
N LYS A 729 -16.69 -27.78 -4.86
CA LYS A 729 -17.10 -28.82 -3.90
C LYS A 729 -18.09 -28.21 -2.92
N LEU A 730 -19.32 -28.72 -2.91
CA LEU A 730 -20.39 -28.33 -1.99
C LEU A 730 -20.33 -29.12 -0.68
N GLY A 731 -20.02 -30.41 -0.77
CA GLY A 731 -20.03 -31.34 0.35
C GLY A 731 -18.92 -32.38 0.24
N GLY A 732 -18.59 -32.99 1.38
CA GLY A 732 -17.45 -33.88 1.51
C GLY A 732 -16.33 -33.29 2.35
N ASP A 733 -16.05 -33.92 3.48
CA ASP A 733 -14.89 -33.55 4.28
C ASP A 733 -13.60 -33.93 3.56
N GLU A 734 -12.64 -33.00 3.54
CA GLU A 734 -11.30 -33.21 2.98
C GLU A 734 -10.58 -34.34 3.71
N VAL A 735 -10.74 -34.39 5.03
CA VAL A 735 -10.23 -35.44 5.89
C VAL A 735 -11.37 -36.27 6.43
N PHE A 736 -11.28 -37.60 6.29
CA PHE A 736 -12.36 -38.52 6.64
C PHE A 736 -11.85 -39.81 7.30
N ASP A 737 -12.69 -40.44 8.11
CA ASP A 737 -12.39 -41.70 8.83
C ASP A 737 -12.54 -42.92 7.91
N ASP A 738 -13.78 -43.39 7.69
CA ASP A 738 -14.05 -44.59 6.87
C ASP A 738 -14.33 -44.25 5.41
N SER A 739 -15.22 -43.29 5.19
CA SER A 739 -15.61 -42.79 3.88
C SER A 739 -16.16 -41.37 3.96
N THR A 740 -16.09 -40.65 2.85
CA THR A 740 -16.75 -39.37 2.62
C THR A 740 -17.42 -39.40 1.24
N PHE A 741 -17.87 -38.26 0.74
CA PHE A 741 -18.41 -38.14 -0.60
C PHE A 741 -17.87 -36.88 -1.27
N LEU A 742 -17.82 -36.87 -2.60
CA LEU A 742 -17.59 -35.66 -3.39
C LEU A 742 -18.92 -35.20 -3.96
N GLU A 743 -19.44 -34.10 -3.41
CA GLU A 743 -20.60 -33.41 -3.98
C GLU A 743 -20.15 -32.14 -4.69
N LEU A 744 -20.43 -32.05 -5.99
CA LEU A 744 -20.07 -30.93 -6.84
C LEU A 744 -21.30 -30.08 -7.18
N LYS A 745 -21.10 -28.77 -7.22
CA LYS A 745 -22.09 -27.78 -7.67
C LYS A 745 -21.47 -26.85 -8.70
N GLY A 746 -22.28 -26.36 -9.62
CA GLY A 746 -21.85 -25.44 -10.67
C GLY A 746 -23.01 -24.56 -11.15
N PHE A 747 -22.68 -23.67 -12.08
CA PHE A 747 -23.56 -22.64 -12.64
C PHE A 747 -23.89 -22.87 -14.12
N SER A 748 -23.22 -23.83 -14.78
CA SER A 748 -23.44 -24.14 -16.20
C SER A 748 -24.56 -25.19 -16.40
N PRO A 749 -25.43 -25.02 -17.41
CA PRO A 749 -26.34 -26.07 -17.85
C PRO A 749 -25.63 -27.25 -18.55
N SER A 750 -24.38 -27.08 -19.00
CA SER A 750 -23.60 -28.11 -19.72
C SER A 750 -23.26 -29.34 -18.85
N GLY A 751 -23.48 -29.26 -17.54
CA GLY A 751 -23.16 -30.31 -16.58
C GLY A 751 -21.66 -30.43 -16.30
N ILE A 752 -21.31 -31.22 -15.29
CA ILE A 752 -19.94 -31.38 -14.80
C ILE A 752 -19.39 -32.73 -15.28
N GLU A 753 -18.13 -32.77 -15.71
CA GLU A 753 -17.35 -33.99 -15.90
C GLU A 753 -16.20 -34.04 -14.88
N TYR A 754 -15.81 -35.25 -14.48
CA TYR A 754 -14.71 -35.47 -13.53
C TYR A 754 -13.79 -36.62 -13.97
N SER A 755 -12.59 -36.64 -13.40
CA SER A 755 -11.55 -37.66 -13.60
C SER A 755 -10.83 -37.94 -12.29
N ILE A 756 -10.17 -39.10 -12.22
CA ILE A 756 -9.21 -39.46 -11.15
C ILE A 756 -7.75 -39.30 -11.60
N ASP A 757 -7.54 -38.91 -12.86
CA ASP A 757 -6.23 -38.71 -13.48
C ASP A 757 -6.04 -37.23 -13.84
N SER A 758 -4.86 -36.67 -13.54
CA SER A 758 -4.57 -35.25 -13.77
C SER A 758 -4.46 -34.89 -15.25
N ALA A 759 -4.16 -35.86 -16.13
CA ALA A 759 -4.18 -35.64 -17.58
C ALA A 759 -5.61 -35.70 -18.15
N PHE A 760 -6.63 -35.96 -17.30
CA PHE A 760 -8.03 -36.05 -17.66
C PHE A 760 -8.32 -37.04 -18.81
N LYS A 761 -7.49 -38.10 -18.92
CA LYS A 761 -7.59 -39.08 -20.02
C LYS A 761 -8.88 -39.90 -19.95
N THR A 762 -9.28 -40.27 -18.74
CA THR A 762 -10.52 -41.00 -18.46
C THR A 762 -11.48 -40.06 -17.74
N LYS A 763 -12.65 -39.82 -18.31
CA LYS A 763 -13.61 -38.84 -17.79
C LYS A 763 -15.01 -39.42 -17.61
N TYR A 764 -15.71 -38.95 -16.59
CA TYR A 764 -17.01 -39.42 -16.17
C TYR A 764 -17.97 -38.24 -16.04
N ASN A 765 -19.24 -38.47 -16.39
CA ASN A 765 -20.29 -37.47 -16.19
C ASN A 765 -20.73 -37.44 -14.72
N TYR A 766 -20.63 -36.29 -14.07
CA TYR A 766 -21.15 -36.11 -12.72
C TYR A 766 -22.69 -36.01 -12.77
N LYS A 767 -23.37 -36.89 -12.01
CA LYS A 767 -24.84 -36.94 -11.91
C LYS A 767 -25.33 -36.99 -10.47
N ILE A 768 -24.59 -37.67 -9.60
CA ILE A 768 -24.87 -37.85 -8.17
C ILE A 768 -23.55 -37.74 -7.40
N PRO A 769 -23.59 -37.45 -6.08
CA PRO A 769 -22.40 -37.46 -5.24
C PRO A 769 -21.60 -38.77 -5.35
N ILE A 770 -20.26 -38.66 -5.35
CA ILE A 770 -19.35 -39.79 -5.54
C ILE A 770 -18.85 -40.25 -4.18
N ALA A 771 -19.04 -41.52 -3.82
CA ALA A 771 -18.49 -42.06 -2.57
C ALA A 771 -16.95 -42.17 -2.64
N ILE A 772 -16.28 -41.68 -1.60
CA ILE A 772 -14.82 -41.69 -1.46
C ILE A 772 -14.47 -42.59 -0.28
N LYS A 773 -13.69 -43.64 -0.52
CA LYS A 773 -13.29 -44.63 0.52
C LYS A 773 -11.79 -44.66 0.79
N ASN A 774 -11.02 -44.13 -0.14
CA ASN A 774 -9.56 -44.08 -0.10
C ASN A 774 -9.13 -42.64 -0.37
N GLU A 775 -7.96 -42.28 0.15
CA GLU A 775 -7.30 -41.03 -0.19
C GLU A 775 -7.04 -40.92 -1.70
N GLY A 776 -6.98 -39.70 -2.20
CA GLY A 776 -6.74 -39.46 -3.63
C GLY A 776 -7.14 -38.06 -4.08
N SER A 777 -6.83 -37.75 -5.35
CA SER A 777 -7.22 -36.51 -6.00
C SER A 777 -8.30 -36.76 -7.04
N TYR A 778 -9.27 -35.85 -7.12
CA TYR A 778 -10.28 -35.83 -8.16
C TYR A 778 -10.20 -34.50 -8.91
N TYR A 779 -10.32 -34.58 -10.22
CA TYR A 779 -10.25 -33.44 -11.12
C TYR A 779 -11.61 -33.22 -11.75
N PHE A 780 -12.11 -32.00 -11.82
CA PHE A 780 -13.44 -31.74 -12.38
C PHE A 780 -13.53 -30.39 -13.10
N ARG A 781 -14.40 -30.34 -14.10
CA ARG A 781 -14.68 -29.15 -14.93
C ARG A 781 -16.06 -29.28 -15.58
N TYR A 782 -16.54 -28.23 -16.24
CA TYR A 782 -17.74 -28.36 -17.06
C TYR A 782 -17.46 -29.18 -18.33
N LYS A 783 -18.50 -29.82 -18.88
CA LYS A 783 -18.38 -30.52 -20.16
C LYS A 783 -18.12 -29.52 -21.28
N GLN A 784 -17.10 -29.80 -22.11
CA GLN A 784 -16.80 -29.02 -23.30
C GLN A 784 -17.96 -29.09 -24.31
N ASN A 785 -18.64 -27.97 -24.55
CA ASN A 785 -19.53 -27.76 -25.70
C ASN A 785 -18.85 -26.80 -26.69
N GLN A 786 -19.11 -26.97 -27.99
CA GLN A 786 -18.43 -26.23 -29.07
C GLN A 786 -18.63 -24.70 -29.06
N GLU A 787 -19.47 -24.15 -28.17
CA GLU A 787 -19.83 -22.72 -28.13
C GLU A 787 -19.31 -21.93 -26.92
N GLU A 788 -18.62 -22.56 -25.96
CA GLU A 788 -18.20 -21.88 -24.70
C GLU A 788 -16.67 -22.00 -24.48
N ASN A 789 -15.92 -20.95 -24.83
CA ASN A 789 -14.46 -20.90 -24.75
C ASN A 789 -13.86 -21.00 -23.32
N ASN A 790 -14.68 -20.93 -22.26
CA ASN A 790 -14.24 -20.85 -20.86
C ASN A 790 -14.27 -22.19 -20.10
N LEU A 791 -14.66 -23.29 -20.74
CA LEU A 791 -15.01 -24.56 -20.07
C LEU A 791 -13.81 -25.40 -19.56
N ASN A 792 -12.58 -24.86 -19.57
CA ASN A 792 -11.36 -25.67 -19.43
C ASN A 792 -10.59 -25.53 -18.12
N GLN A 793 -11.00 -24.65 -17.20
CA GLN A 793 -10.34 -24.55 -15.88
C GLN A 793 -10.69 -25.73 -15.00
N MET A 794 -9.83 -26.74 -15.07
CA MET A 794 -9.91 -27.95 -14.27
C MET A 794 -9.60 -27.62 -12.80
N GLN A 795 -10.53 -28.00 -11.94
CA GLN A 795 -10.38 -27.90 -10.49
C GLN A 795 -9.86 -29.22 -9.94
N LYS A 796 -9.03 -29.15 -8.89
CA LYS A 796 -8.47 -30.32 -8.21
C LYS A 796 -8.92 -30.31 -6.75
N VAL A 797 -9.63 -31.36 -6.35
CA VAL A 797 -9.92 -31.64 -4.94
C VAL A 797 -9.04 -32.80 -4.46
N VAL A 798 -8.54 -32.69 -3.24
CA VAL A 798 -7.79 -33.73 -2.54
C VAL A 798 -8.61 -34.25 -1.37
N PHE A 799 -8.59 -35.57 -1.19
CA PHE A 799 -9.16 -36.25 -0.03
C PHE A 799 -8.05 -37.03 0.67
N THR A 800 -7.99 -36.89 1.99
CA THR A 800 -7.01 -37.54 2.87
C THR A 800 -7.77 -38.43 3.84
N LYS A 801 -7.33 -39.68 3.98
CA LYS A 801 -7.93 -40.61 4.92
C LYS A 801 -7.18 -40.51 6.25
N LYS A 802 -7.91 -40.36 7.37
CA LYS A 802 -7.28 -40.26 8.69
C LYS A 802 -6.49 -41.53 9.00
N PRO A 803 -5.35 -41.40 9.68
CA PRO A 803 -4.69 -42.54 10.30
C PRO A 803 -5.66 -43.25 11.27
N VAL A 804 -5.89 -44.55 11.07
CA VAL A 804 -6.75 -45.33 11.96
C VAL A 804 -5.97 -45.69 13.23
N GLY A 805 -6.58 -45.48 14.41
CA GLY A 805 -6.14 -46.17 15.62
C GLY A 805 -5.85 -45.33 16.85
N PHE A 806 -6.37 -44.11 16.99
CA PHE A 806 -6.25 -43.33 18.22
C PHE A 806 -7.36 -42.29 18.40
N PHE A 807 -7.58 -41.87 19.66
CA PHE A 807 -8.42 -40.74 20.07
C PHE A 807 -7.53 -39.71 20.74
N HIS A 808 -7.81 -38.42 20.59
CA HIS A 808 -7.02 -37.37 21.21
C HIS A 808 -7.86 -36.29 21.89
N HIS A 809 -7.25 -35.61 22.84
CA HIS A 809 -7.76 -34.42 23.49
C HIS A 809 -6.60 -33.44 23.71
N THR A 810 -6.77 -32.21 23.25
CA THR A 810 -5.85 -31.11 23.55
C THR A 810 -6.45 -30.28 24.67
N GLU A 811 -5.80 -30.28 25.84
CA GLU A 811 -6.27 -29.53 27.02
C GLU A 811 -6.08 -28.02 26.81
N THR A 812 -4.97 -27.64 26.17
CA THR A 812 -4.67 -26.24 25.86
C THR A 812 -5.53 -25.74 24.70
N ALA A 813 -6.33 -24.70 24.93
CA ALA A 813 -7.07 -24.06 23.85
C ALA A 813 -6.13 -23.36 22.86
N TYR A 814 -6.31 -23.61 21.57
CA TYR A 814 -5.67 -22.86 20.49
C TYR A 814 -6.32 -21.48 20.33
N ASP A 815 -5.61 -20.56 19.69
CA ASP A 815 -6.16 -19.24 19.36
C ASP A 815 -7.10 -19.34 18.15
N PRO A 816 -8.33 -18.79 18.21
CA PRO A 816 -9.29 -18.85 17.11
C PRO A 816 -8.74 -18.35 15.77
N GLN A 817 -7.80 -17.40 15.78
CA GLN A 817 -7.16 -16.89 14.57
C GLN A 817 -6.31 -17.95 13.84
N TYR A 818 -5.77 -18.90 14.59
CA TYR A 818 -4.90 -19.97 14.11
C TYR A 818 -5.48 -21.33 14.47
N ALA A 819 -6.77 -21.52 14.16
CA ALA A 819 -7.48 -22.76 14.43
C ALA A 819 -7.05 -23.90 13.49
N ALA A 820 -6.53 -23.56 12.30
CA ALA A 820 -6.33 -24.44 11.17
C ALA A 820 -7.61 -25.18 10.74
N GLY A 821 -7.77 -26.44 11.17
CA GLY A 821 -8.96 -27.27 11.01
C GLY A 821 -9.77 -27.49 12.30
N GLY A 822 -9.44 -26.79 13.38
CA GLY A 822 -10.02 -26.94 14.71
C GLY A 822 -9.37 -28.07 15.53
N GLY A 823 -10.14 -28.71 16.42
CA GLY A 823 -9.60 -29.67 17.41
C GLY A 823 -8.92 -30.92 16.83
N ASN A 824 -9.09 -31.21 15.54
CA ASN A 824 -8.45 -32.34 14.87
C ASN A 824 -7.21 -31.95 14.05
N ALA A 825 -6.88 -30.67 13.93
CA ALA A 825 -5.80 -30.18 13.07
C ALA A 825 -4.43 -30.78 13.38
N LEU A 826 -4.19 -31.26 14.60
CA LEU A 826 -2.94 -31.90 14.97
C LEU A 826 -2.82 -33.36 14.46
N PHE A 827 -3.87 -33.94 13.87
CA PHE A 827 -3.92 -35.36 13.52
C PHE A 827 -4.67 -35.62 12.20
N ASP A 828 -4.91 -34.59 11.40
CA ASP A 828 -5.77 -34.70 10.23
C ASP A 828 -5.00 -35.11 8.96
N GLY A 829 -3.67 -35.15 9.04
CA GLY A 829 -2.77 -35.54 7.97
C GLY A 829 -2.49 -34.41 6.97
N LEU A 830 -3.01 -33.20 7.20
CA LEU A 830 -2.94 -32.07 6.28
C LEU A 830 -1.80 -31.13 6.62
N LYS A 831 -0.65 -31.40 6.00
CA LYS A 831 0.55 -30.62 6.24
C LYS A 831 0.44 -29.18 5.72
N GLY A 832 0.69 -28.21 6.59
CA GLY A 832 0.94 -26.82 6.27
C GLY A 832 2.27 -26.60 5.55
N SER A 833 2.32 -25.50 4.81
CA SER A 833 3.50 -24.93 4.16
C SER A 833 4.39 -24.18 5.16
N MET A 834 5.47 -23.55 4.69
CA MET A 834 6.29 -22.66 5.52
C MET A 834 5.57 -21.34 5.86
N ASP A 835 4.51 -20.99 5.12
CA ASP A 835 3.69 -19.81 5.39
C ASP A 835 2.52 -20.20 6.28
N PHE A 836 2.61 -19.86 7.56
CA PHE A 836 1.57 -20.19 8.54
C PHE A 836 0.18 -19.62 8.21
N ARG A 837 0.11 -18.62 7.32
CA ARG A 837 -1.13 -17.97 6.90
C ARG A 837 -1.95 -18.80 5.93
N ASP A 838 -1.44 -19.95 5.49
CA ASP A 838 -2.18 -20.96 4.71
C ASP A 838 -3.35 -21.60 5.49
N GLY A 839 -3.42 -21.36 6.80
CA GLY A 839 -4.48 -21.85 7.67
C GLY A 839 -4.37 -23.35 7.96
N ARG A 840 -3.18 -23.93 7.94
CA ARG A 840 -2.92 -25.34 8.31
C ARG A 840 -2.22 -25.49 9.65
N TRP A 841 -1.62 -24.43 10.18
CA TRP A 841 -0.93 -24.47 11.47
C TRP A 841 -1.84 -24.07 12.63
N GLN A 842 -1.82 -24.86 13.70
CA GLN A 842 -2.54 -24.54 14.93
C GLN A 842 -1.66 -23.75 15.90
N GLY A 843 -2.13 -22.56 16.31
CA GLY A 843 -1.34 -21.60 17.10
C GLY A 843 -1.75 -21.53 18.57
N PHE A 844 -0.77 -21.50 19.47
CA PHE A 844 -0.93 -21.39 20.93
C PHE A 844 -0.06 -20.27 21.49
N ARG A 845 -0.64 -19.30 22.19
CA ARG A 845 0.08 -18.11 22.68
C ARG A 845 0.43 -18.19 24.15
N GLY A 846 1.72 -18.10 24.47
CA GLY A 846 2.22 -17.95 25.85
C GLY A 846 1.82 -19.06 26.82
N LYS A 847 1.48 -20.25 26.31
CA LYS A 847 1.03 -21.41 27.09
C LYS A 847 1.70 -22.67 26.58
N ASP A 848 2.02 -23.58 27.49
CA ASP A 848 2.41 -24.94 27.15
C ASP A 848 1.24 -25.67 26.49
N VAL A 849 1.55 -26.56 25.54
CA VAL A 849 0.53 -27.38 24.86
C VAL A 849 0.53 -28.78 25.46
N ILE A 850 -0.61 -29.19 26.00
CA ILE A 850 -0.82 -30.52 26.55
C ILE A 850 -1.75 -31.30 25.62
N VAL A 851 -1.25 -32.41 25.08
CA VAL A 851 -2.00 -33.29 24.18
C VAL A 851 -2.04 -34.69 24.78
N GLN A 852 -3.24 -35.20 25.00
CA GLN A 852 -3.49 -36.56 25.48
C GLN A 852 -4.00 -37.42 24.33
N ILE A 853 -3.42 -38.60 24.17
CA ILE A 853 -3.69 -39.52 23.07
C ILE A 853 -3.96 -40.91 23.64
N LYS A 854 -5.06 -41.52 23.23
CA LYS A 854 -5.45 -42.90 23.54
C LYS A 854 -5.33 -43.75 22.28
N ILE A 855 -4.49 -44.77 22.34
CA ILE A 855 -4.18 -45.66 21.22
C ILE A 855 -5.09 -46.89 21.26
N THR A 856 -5.67 -47.24 20.12
CA THR A 856 -6.55 -48.39 19.97
C THR A 856 -5.76 -49.69 19.84
N ASN A 857 -4.58 -49.66 19.21
CA ASN A 857 -3.68 -50.81 19.07
C ASN A 857 -2.23 -50.45 19.50
N PRO A 858 -1.93 -50.51 20.82
CA PRO A 858 -0.68 -50.00 21.36
C PRO A 858 0.57 -50.80 20.94
N GLU A 859 0.41 -52.09 20.60
CA GLU A 859 1.52 -52.98 20.23
C GLU A 859 2.22 -52.59 18.92
N LYS A 860 1.62 -51.69 18.13
CA LYS A 860 2.12 -51.28 16.81
C LYS A 860 2.85 -49.93 16.78
N ILE A 861 3.12 -49.33 17.95
CA ILE A 861 3.79 -48.02 18.05
C ILE A 861 5.31 -48.21 18.08
N ASN A 862 6.00 -47.55 17.16
CA ASN A 862 7.44 -47.46 17.01
C ASN A 862 7.99 -46.08 17.36
N GLY A 863 7.17 -45.03 17.30
CA GLY A 863 7.60 -43.69 17.67
C GLY A 863 6.54 -42.61 17.52
N ILE A 864 6.96 -41.39 17.86
CA ILE A 864 6.16 -40.17 17.78
C ILE A 864 6.97 -39.08 17.07
N LYS A 865 6.30 -38.34 16.19
CA LYS A 865 6.79 -37.09 15.61
C LYS A 865 5.85 -35.95 15.94
N VAL A 866 6.39 -34.80 16.28
CA VAL A 866 5.64 -33.54 16.44
C VAL A 866 6.27 -32.50 15.55
N ARG A 867 5.52 -32.00 14.58
CA ARG A 867 6.02 -30.99 13.64
C ARG A 867 5.61 -29.59 14.12
N CYS A 868 6.58 -28.68 14.13
CA CYS A 868 6.44 -27.32 14.63
C CYS A 868 7.10 -26.33 13.68
N LEU A 869 6.54 -25.12 13.62
CA LEU A 869 7.09 -24.02 12.83
C LEU A 869 7.86 -23.05 13.75
N GLN A 870 8.95 -22.49 13.24
CA GLN A 870 9.57 -21.26 13.73
C GLN A 870 9.41 -20.17 12.67
N ASP A 871 9.03 -18.98 13.09
CA ASP A 871 9.14 -17.74 12.32
C ASP A 871 9.26 -16.60 13.34
N GLN A 872 10.50 -16.17 13.57
CA GLN A 872 10.76 -15.19 14.63
C GLN A 872 10.12 -13.84 14.34
N ASN A 873 10.02 -13.40 13.08
CA ASN A 873 9.37 -12.13 12.73
C ASN A 873 7.88 -12.14 13.12
N SER A 874 7.26 -13.31 13.09
CA SER A 874 5.86 -13.55 13.46
C SER A 874 5.69 -13.97 14.93
N TRP A 875 6.76 -13.88 15.74
CA TRP A 875 6.81 -14.24 17.16
C TRP A 875 6.59 -15.74 17.41
N ILE A 876 6.75 -16.57 16.38
CA ILE A 876 6.59 -18.03 16.42
C ILE A 876 7.94 -18.63 16.74
N ILE A 877 8.06 -19.23 17.93
CA ILE A 877 9.30 -19.83 18.43
C ILE A 877 9.07 -21.31 18.68
N LEU A 878 10.05 -22.15 18.33
CA LEU A 878 9.96 -23.58 18.62
C LEU A 878 9.76 -23.83 20.12
N PRO A 879 9.04 -24.90 20.48
CA PRO A 879 8.98 -25.38 21.85
C PRO A 879 10.38 -25.56 22.43
N GLU A 880 10.59 -25.16 23.69
CA GLU A 880 11.89 -25.34 24.35
C GLU A 880 12.28 -26.83 24.41
N LEU A 881 11.29 -27.67 24.69
CA LEU A 881 11.40 -29.13 24.65
C LEU A 881 10.00 -29.77 24.63
N ILE A 882 9.96 -31.07 24.31
CA ILE A 882 8.75 -31.89 24.41
C ILE A 882 9.01 -33.02 25.42
N LYS A 883 8.16 -33.10 26.45
CA LYS A 883 8.15 -34.23 27.40
C LYS A 883 7.10 -35.24 26.96
N VAL A 884 7.50 -36.50 26.92
CA VAL A 884 6.63 -37.61 26.51
C VAL A 884 6.37 -38.51 27.70
N PHE A 885 5.10 -38.67 28.05
CA PHE A 885 4.63 -39.55 29.12
C PHE A 885 3.76 -40.66 28.55
N VAL A 886 3.84 -41.85 29.15
CA VAL A 886 3.05 -43.02 28.76
C VAL A 886 2.29 -43.58 29.95
N SER A 887 1.15 -44.21 29.67
CA SER A 887 0.32 -44.90 30.67
C SER A 887 -0.45 -46.06 30.04
N ASN A 888 -0.74 -47.09 30.83
CA ASN A 888 -1.61 -48.19 30.43
C ASN A 888 -3.04 -48.07 30.99
N ASP A 889 -3.22 -47.33 32.09
CA ASP A 889 -4.50 -47.14 32.78
C ASP A 889 -5.13 -45.76 32.54
N GLY A 890 -4.36 -44.79 32.04
CA GLY A 890 -4.82 -43.42 31.79
C GLY A 890 -4.81 -42.52 33.05
N TYR A 891 -4.28 -43.00 34.17
CA TYR A 891 -4.19 -42.26 35.43
C TYR A 891 -2.75 -42.11 35.91
N ASN A 892 -1.96 -43.18 35.81
CA ASN A 892 -0.57 -43.22 36.25
C ASN A 892 0.35 -43.07 35.04
N TYR A 893 0.95 -41.89 34.89
CA TYR A 893 1.85 -41.56 33.79
C TYR A 893 3.31 -41.61 34.23
N SER A 894 4.14 -42.34 33.49
CA SER A 894 5.60 -42.32 33.62
C SER A 894 6.23 -41.59 32.45
N ARG A 895 7.27 -40.79 32.71
CA ARG A 895 8.00 -40.08 31.65
C ARG A 895 8.90 -41.05 30.89
N GLU A 896 8.63 -41.21 29.60
CA GLU A 896 9.36 -42.10 28.70
C GLU A 896 10.53 -41.37 28.03
N ASP A 897 10.33 -40.12 27.61
CA ASP A 897 11.36 -39.36 26.91
C ASP A 897 11.28 -37.84 27.10
N LEU A 898 12.37 -37.18 26.71
CA LEU A 898 12.50 -35.74 26.64
C LEU A 898 13.23 -35.38 25.34
N ILE A 899 12.54 -34.69 24.45
CA ILE A 899 13.04 -34.32 23.11
C ILE A 899 13.44 -32.84 23.12
N THR A 900 14.69 -32.54 22.75
CA THR A 900 15.24 -31.17 22.64
C THR A 900 15.70 -30.89 21.21
N HIS A 901 16.01 -29.63 20.92
CA HIS A 901 16.61 -29.19 19.66
C HIS A 901 17.72 -28.16 19.91
N ASN A 902 18.61 -27.98 18.93
CA ASN A 902 19.69 -26.98 18.98
C ASN A 902 19.49 -25.84 17.95
N ILE A 903 18.24 -25.63 17.50
CA ILE A 903 17.92 -24.61 16.49
C ILE A 903 17.93 -23.23 17.16
N PRO A 904 18.71 -22.26 16.66
CA PRO A 904 18.71 -20.91 17.20
C PRO A 904 17.33 -20.24 17.05
N LYS A 905 16.89 -19.52 18.09
CA LYS A 905 15.62 -18.77 18.08
C LYS A 905 15.63 -17.55 17.13
N ASN A 906 16.81 -17.06 16.78
CA ASN A 906 17.03 -15.84 15.99
C ASN A 906 17.30 -16.13 14.50
N THR A 907 16.83 -17.25 13.97
CA THR A 907 16.93 -17.53 12.53
C THR A 907 16.00 -16.59 11.75
N ASN A 908 16.53 -15.90 10.75
CA ASN A 908 15.73 -15.00 9.90
C ASN A 908 14.80 -15.73 8.95
N GLU A 909 15.08 -17.01 8.66
CA GLU A 909 14.23 -17.87 7.85
C GLU A 909 13.27 -18.64 8.74
N SER A 910 12.07 -18.89 8.21
CA SER A 910 11.13 -19.81 8.85
C SER A 910 11.73 -21.22 8.86
N VAL A 911 11.52 -21.96 9.95
CA VAL A 911 12.05 -23.31 10.11
C VAL A 911 10.90 -24.27 10.39
N ASP A 912 10.77 -25.29 9.56
CA ASP A 912 9.90 -26.44 9.82
C ASP A 912 10.72 -27.53 10.51
N HIS A 913 10.41 -27.79 11.78
CA HIS A 913 11.14 -28.73 12.60
C HIS A 913 10.27 -29.87 13.10
N VAL A 914 10.79 -31.09 13.03
CA VAL A 914 10.10 -32.30 13.49
C VAL A 914 10.83 -32.89 14.69
N PHE A 915 10.25 -32.72 15.87
CA PHE A 915 10.68 -33.42 17.08
C PHE A 915 10.33 -34.91 16.94
N THR A 916 11.31 -35.80 17.12
CA THR A 916 11.13 -37.24 16.90
C THR A 916 11.60 -38.05 18.12
N THR A 917 10.84 -39.07 18.51
CA THR A 917 11.28 -40.11 19.46
C THR A 917 10.85 -41.49 18.99
N GLU A 918 11.73 -42.49 19.17
CA GLU A 918 11.48 -43.92 18.92
C GLU A 918 11.48 -44.73 20.22
N LYS A 919 11.52 -44.04 21.38
CA LYS A 919 11.54 -44.70 22.69
C LYS A 919 10.18 -45.20 23.13
N VAL A 920 9.11 -44.58 22.63
CA VAL A 920 7.73 -44.98 22.96
C VAL A 920 7.38 -46.26 22.21
N LYS A 921 7.25 -47.36 22.96
CA LYS A 921 6.81 -48.67 22.45
C LYS A 921 5.62 -49.18 23.28
N GLY A 922 4.56 -49.65 22.63
CA GLY A 922 3.60 -50.54 23.30
C GLY A 922 2.63 -49.95 24.34
N SER A 923 2.36 -48.63 24.36
CA SER A 923 1.54 -48.00 25.43
C SER A 923 0.15 -47.52 24.98
N LYS A 924 -0.86 -47.70 25.83
CA LYS A 924 -2.27 -47.38 25.51
C LYS A 924 -2.61 -45.90 25.57
N PHE A 925 -1.96 -45.15 26.45
CA PHE A 925 -2.15 -43.71 26.60
C PHE A 925 -0.80 -43.00 26.51
N ILE A 926 -0.79 -41.86 25.84
CA ILE A 926 0.38 -40.99 25.66
C ILE A 926 -0.05 -39.58 26.04
N GLU A 927 0.79 -38.88 26.80
CA GLU A 927 0.63 -37.45 27.07
C GLU A 927 1.88 -36.71 26.62
N LEU A 928 1.69 -35.70 25.79
CA LEU A 928 2.74 -34.80 25.32
C LEU A 928 2.61 -33.47 26.05
N LYS A 929 3.68 -33.03 26.72
CA LYS A 929 3.81 -31.66 27.24
C LYS A 929 4.83 -30.92 26.41
N ILE A 930 4.36 -30.01 25.58
CA ILE A 930 5.13 -29.21 24.64
C ILE A 930 5.33 -27.84 25.29
N LEU A 931 6.56 -27.56 25.73
CA LEU A 931 6.84 -26.40 26.58
C LEU A 931 7.04 -25.13 25.75
N ASN A 932 6.34 -24.06 26.11
CA ASN A 932 6.47 -22.76 25.46
C ASN A 932 7.81 -22.11 25.79
N SER A 933 8.42 -21.48 24.78
CA SER A 933 9.69 -20.75 24.92
C SER A 933 9.59 -19.49 25.81
N GLY A 934 8.41 -19.18 26.35
CA GLY A 934 8.11 -18.04 27.20
C GLY A 934 7.96 -16.74 26.43
N THR A 935 8.38 -15.64 27.05
CA THR A 935 8.43 -14.32 26.41
C THR A 935 9.56 -14.25 25.39
N LEU A 936 9.38 -13.42 24.37
CA LEU A 936 10.38 -13.13 23.36
C LEU A 936 11.64 -12.55 24.01
N PRO A 937 12.83 -13.05 23.62
CA PRO A 937 14.11 -12.67 24.23
C PRO A 937 14.54 -11.24 23.89
N ASP A 938 15.51 -10.71 24.63
CA ASP A 938 15.98 -9.31 24.53
C ASP A 938 16.45 -8.87 23.15
N TRP A 939 16.93 -9.79 22.32
CA TRP A 939 17.36 -9.48 20.95
C TRP A 939 16.20 -9.28 19.96
N HIS A 940 14.98 -9.73 20.32
CA HIS A 940 13.83 -9.67 19.45
C HIS A 940 13.19 -8.26 19.49
N ILE A 941 12.74 -7.74 18.34
CA ILE A 941 12.18 -6.38 18.23
C ILE A 941 10.98 -6.14 19.17
N SER A 942 10.22 -7.19 19.45
CA SER A 942 9.10 -7.22 20.40
C SER A 942 9.46 -7.89 21.74
N SER A 943 10.68 -7.70 22.26
CA SER A 943 11.14 -8.31 23.53
C SER A 943 10.10 -8.17 24.66
N GLY A 944 9.96 -9.22 25.46
CA GLY A 944 9.03 -9.28 26.60
C GLY A 944 7.57 -9.62 26.26
N LYS A 945 7.19 -9.71 24.97
CA LYS A 945 5.87 -10.21 24.56
C LYS A 945 5.83 -11.74 24.56
N ASN A 946 4.66 -12.34 24.77
CA ASN A 946 4.51 -13.81 24.72
C ASN A 946 4.79 -14.36 23.31
N SER A 947 5.56 -15.45 23.23
CA SER A 947 5.79 -16.18 21.99
C SER A 947 4.62 -17.11 21.62
N TRP A 948 4.54 -17.48 20.35
CA TRP A 948 3.63 -18.49 19.82
C TRP A 948 4.33 -19.83 19.68
N ILE A 949 3.62 -20.93 19.95
CA ILE A 949 3.94 -22.25 19.42
C ILE A 949 2.98 -22.53 18.27
N PHE A 950 3.52 -22.93 17.11
CA PHE A 950 2.74 -23.41 15.98
C PHE A 950 3.01 -24.89 15.79
N ILE A 951 1.96 -25.70 15.82
CA ILE A 951 2.03 -27.16 15.65
C ILE A 951 1.16 -27.55 14.47
N ASP A 952 1.70 -28.41 13.63
CA ASP A 952 0.98 -29.03 12.53
C ASP A 952 1.45 -30.49 12.46
N GLU A 953 0.51 -31.42 12.62
CA GLU A 953 0.72 -32.87 12.71
C GLU A 953 1.54 -33.40 13.91
N ILE A 954 0.89 -34.30 14.65
CA ILE A 954 1.45 -35.24 15.62
C ILE A 954 1.27 -36.63 15.03
N ILE A 955 2.37 -37.24 14.61
CA ILE A 955 2.38 -38.52 13.89
C ILE A 955 2.82 -39.63 14.83
N ILE A 956 2.01 -40.68 14.92
CA ILE A 956 2.32 -41.92 15.64
C ILE A 956 2.51 -43.01 14.58
N TYR A 957 3.66 -43.68 14.56
CA TYR A 957 4.05 -44.65 13.53
C TYR A 957 4.68 -45.92 14.12
#